data_AF-A0A1M7Q2M6-F1
#
_entry.id   AF-A0A1M7Q2M6-F1
#
_cell.length_a   1.000
_cell.length_b   1.000
_cell.length_c   1.000
_cell.angle_alpha   90.00
_cell.angle_beta   90.00
_cell.angle_gamma   90.00
#
_symmetry.space_group_name_H-M   'P 1'
#
loop_
_entity.id
_entity.type
_entity.pdbx_description
1 polymer ?
#
loop_
_entity_poly.entity_id
_entity_poly.type
_entity_poly.pdbx_seq_one_letter_code
_entity_poly.pdbx_strand_id
1 'polypeptide(L)'
;MIKLKKNVTLNNSSDSDLVELAGYQAYIINENTRIITVNDSKYRVLNTKEDRNTGLNAHTVMNLNTENEVTVVFVGTDATQIEDIKTDFFLLSDTNVPQLEAARLYYEEMDKKYGVDSVTGNSLGGALANRVGVEYPEVRTVTYNPALLPKHQVEADKEYDNITNYFGEYDVLTGSLISLGLDDRIPGAKHEIHNGIPSGAGPFGTVASNHTGYLRDTNGQYYEIRSEGGPGSGKIYIDADEHIVTSIWTGQPLYGGDNHLIDITPGTLEVLANGLENSVISRLAKVKDYLGNAMEIIVAERAKRKKRITIMQEAFDDIVVEEIGDAIFGDITWMGNMLKAELRYWHSVLNQVEQKAQYLNLLLNSPPVEVLEYLTKKDINVSSLIAEARRQLNNIENKIDELTEQFRYIITEIIPKLLHEGFQFGTEQWYDTVVEEMNAHFSIVETNIEKLHQQINLFKRQVQETANQFSETDLSIADAITNKQDITSNPSIAPLSERTTLETSPYLKRTMFIKELQLDVSFHFIKVKVNNLIFPFVHLLHQLALAVENTLETLSATVKMAPHLYFTVSLPGKFISSFTNFDEKVQDAVNNVTGPIDTLASRVEGLRDGLYRFKLRIPVILDRFRPYIEHALFDNNRYNEVYLYNHAALALLKETDILFDDINTQLAKEKAKAIDELLLNGEDIDKNNTLLKEQVELGTLY
;
A
#
# COMPACT_ATOMS: atom_id res chain seq x y z
N MET A 1 -47.86 -9.61 -38.39
CA MET A 1 -46.53 -9.31 -38.97
C MET A 1 -46.21 -7.85 -38.68
N ILE A 2 -45.82 -7.58 -37.42
CA ILE A 2 -45.44 -6.25 -36.96
C ILE A 2 -43.94 -6.14 -37.25
N LYS A 3 -43.54 -5.06 -37.93
CA LYS A 3 -42.13 -4.77 -38.20
C LYS A 3 -41.42 -4.65 -36.86
N LEU A 4 -40.53 -5.61 -36.56
CA LEU A 4 -39.46 -5.43 -35.59
C LEU A 4 -38.77 -4.10 -35.94
N LYS A 5 -38.90 -3.09 -35.07
CA LYS A 5 -38.05 -1.92 -35.13
C LYS A 5 -36.63 -2.45 -34.93
N LYS A 6 -35.85 -2.34 -36.00
CA LYS A 6 -34.39 -2.38 -36.01
C LYS A 6 -33.86 -1.76 -34.71
N ASN A 7 -32.84 -2.41 -34.14
CA ASN A 7 -31.91 -1.86 -33.14
C ASN A 7 -31.88 -0.34 -33.23
N VAL A 8 -32.06 0.34 -32.10
CA VAL A 8 -31.78 1.77 -31.98
C VAL A 8 -30.31 1.93 -32.41
N THR A 9 -30.09 2.29 -33.67
CA THR A 9 -28.85 2.93 -34.08
C THR A 9 -28.79 4.17 -33.23
N LEU A 10 -27.84 4.22 -32.29
CA LEU A 10 -27.43 5.50 -31.72
C LEU A 10 -27.10 6.37 -32.94
N ASN A 11 -27.94 7.39 -33.17
CA ASN A 11 -27.75 8.27 -34.32
C ASN A 11 -26.44 9.07 -34.20
N ASN A 12 -25.88 9.11 -32.98
CA ASN A 12 -24.66 9.84 -32.64
C ASN A 12 -23.67 8.93 -31.88
N SER A 13 -22.38 9.29 -31.89
CA SER A 13 -21.28 8.77 -31.10
C SER A 13 -21.63 8.74 -29.62
N SER A 14 -21.27 7.66 -28.95
CA SER A 14 -21.50 7.50 -27.51
C SER A 14 -20.61 8.45 -26.69
N ASP A 15 -20.96 8.71 -25.43
CA ASP A 15 -20.06 9.43 -24.53
C ASP A 15 -18.74 8.67 -24.34
N SER A 16 -18.78 7.33 -24.30
CA SER A 16 -17.59 6.47 -24.27
C SER A 16 -16.68 6.71 -25.47
N ASP A 17 -17.22 6.79 -26.70
CA ASP A 17 -16.44 7.13 -27.90
C ASP A 17 -15.79 8.51 -27.76
N LEU A 18 -16.53 9.51 -27.28
CA LEU A 18 -16.02 10.87 -27.14
C LEU A 18 -14.95 10.98 -26.04
N VAL A 19 -15.04 10.18 -24.97
CA VAL A 19 -14.02 10.10 -23.91
C VAL A 19 -12.77 9.39 -24.39
N GLU A 20 -12.87 8.27 -25.12
CA GLU A 20 -11.70 7.61 -25.72
C GLU A 20 -11.03 8.51 -26.78
N LEU A 21 -11.82 9.23 -27.58
CA LEU A 21 -11.31 10.24 -28.51
C LEU A 21 -10.51 11.33 -27.80
N ALA A 22 -11.04 11.85 -26.68
CA ALA A 22 -10.39 12.89 -25.88
C ALA A 22 -9.12 12.42 -25.17
N GLY A 23 -9.19 11.30 -24.47
CA GLY A 23 -8.15 10.85 -23.54
C GLY A 23 -7.04 10.02 -24.20
N TYR A 24 -7.36 9.32 -25.29
CA TYR A 24 -6.43 8.39 -25.94
C TYR A 24 -6.11 8.82 -27.38
N GLN A 25 -7.12 8.86 -28.25
CA GLN A 25 -6.90 9.03 -29.69
C GLN A 25 -6.28 10.40 -30.02
N ALA A 26 -6.67 11.45 -29.30
CA ALA A 26 -6.13 12.80 -29.41
C ALA A 26 -4.59 12.86 -29.34
N TYR A 27 -3.95 11.89 -28.66
CA TYR A 27 -2.51 11.88 -28.42
C TYR A 27 -1.75 10.90 -29.33
N ILE A 28 -2.44 10.07 -30.12
CA ILE A 28 -1.82 9.08 -31.02
C ILE A 28 -2.12 9.34 -32.51
N ILE A 29 -3.15 10.14 -32.83
CA ILE A 29 -3.42 10.57 -34.20
C ILE A 29 -2.27 11.46 -34.69
N ASN A 30 -1.75 11.16 -35.88
CA ASN A 30 -0.75 11.96 -36.56
C ASN A 30 -1.16 12.24 -38.01
N GLU A 31 -0.36 13.02 -38.75
CA GLU A 31 -0.66 13.41 -40.14
C GLU A 31 -0.89 12.25 -41.12
N ASN A 32 -0.35 11.05 -40.81
CA ASN A 32 -0.49 9.86 -41.64
C ASN A 32 -1.68 8.98 -41.25
N THR A 33 -2.27 9.22 -40.08
CA THR A 33 -3.44 8.46 -39.60
C THR A 33 -4.65 8.78 -40.46
N ARG A 34 -5.26 7.75 -41.06
CA ARG A 34 -6.45 7.91 -41.92
C ARG A 34 -7.72 7.33 -41.32
N ILE A 35 -7.59 6.21 -40.63
CA ILE A 35 -8.68 5.51 -39.97
C ILE A 35 -8.19 5.12 -38.58
N ILE A 36 -9.02 5.34 -37.58
CA ILE A 36 -8.84 4.88 -36.20
C ILE A 36 -10.04 4.00 -35.80
N THR A 37 -9.86 3.19 -34.77
CA THR A 37 -10.93 2.41 -34.15
C THR A 37 -11.12 2.92 -32.73
N VAL A 38 -12.37 3.17 -32.35
CA VAL A 38 -12.81 3.69 -31.05
C VAL A 38 -14.03 2.88 -30.64
N ASN A 39 -14.02 2.19 -29.50
CA ASN A 39 -15.13 1.34 -29.04
C ASN A 39 -15.80 0.50 -30.14
N ASP A 40 -14.99 -0.27 -30.89
CA ASP A 40 -15.37 -1.07 -32.07
C ASP A 40 -15.93 -0.30 -33.29
N SER A 41 -16.08 1.01 -33.19
CA SER A 41 -16.48 1.91 -34.27
C SER A 41 -15.28 2.44 -35.05
N LYS A 42 -15.44 2.59 -36.37
CA LYS A 42 -14.37 3.11 -37.23
C LYS A 42 -14.57 4.58 -37.50
N TYR A 43 -13.53 5.37 -37.28
CA TYR A 43 -13.53 6.80 -37.54
C TYR A 43 -12.53 7.14 -38.65
N ARG A 44 -12.93 8.02 -39.56
CA ARG A 44 -12.04 8.60 -40.58
C ARG A 44 -11.53 9.96 -40.10
N VAL A 45 -10.21 10.16 -40.15
CA VAL A 45 -9.61 11.48 -39.91
C VAL A 45 -9.80 12.36 -41.16
N LEU A 46 -10.57 13.44 -41.01
CA LEU A 46 -10.87 14.41 -42.06
C LEU A 46 -9.86 15.57 -42.09
N ASN A 47 -9.44 16.02 -40.91
CA ASN A 47 -8.48 17.11 -40.75
C ASN A 47 -7.62 16.92 -39.50
N THR A 48 -6.38 17.41 -39.57
CA THR A 48 -5.47 17.56 -38.44
C THR A 48 -4.88 18.96 -38.51
N LYS A 49 -4.87 19.66 -37.37
CA LYS A 49 -4.33 21.00 -37.22
C LYS A 49 -3.24 20.98 -36.16
N GLU A 50 -2.07 21.50 -36.54
CA GLU A 50 -1.01 21.87 -35.62
C GLU A 50 -0.67 23.35 -35.85
N ASP A 51 -0.96 24.21 -34.87
CA ASP A 51 -0.66 25.64 -34.93
C ASP A 51 0.36 26.01 -33.87
N ARG A 52 1.62 26.19 -34.29
CA ARG A 52 2.72 26.58 -33.41
C ARG A 52 2.62 28.03 -32.88
N ASN A 53 1.85 28.90 -33.53
CA ASN A 53 1.73 30.30 -33.12
C ASN A 53 0.76 30.46 -31.96
N THR A 54 -0.38 29.75 -32.04
CA THR A 54 -1.39 29.77 -30.99
C THR A 54 -1.19 28.66 -29.97
N GLY A 55 -0.51 27.58 -30.35
CA GLY A 55 -0.38 26.35 -29.56
C GLY A 55 -1.60 25.42 -29.70
N LEU A 56 -2.49 25.65 -30.68
CA LEU A 56 -3.66 24.81 -30.91
C LEU A 56 -3.28 23.53 -31.66
N ASN A 57 -3.66 22.39 -31.09
CA ASN A 57 -3.67 21.10 -31.77
C ASN A 57 -5.09 20.53 -31.76
N ALA A 58 -5.57 20.08 -32.91
CA ALA A 58 -6.92 19.53 -33.05
C ALA A 58 -7.04 18.54 -34.21
N HIS A 59 -8.02 17.64 -34.11
CA HIS A 59 -8.40 16.71 -35.17
C HIS A 59 -9.88 16.84 -35.47
N THR A 60 -10.27 16.55 -36.71
CA THR A 60 -11.67 16.39 -37.11
C THR A 60 -11.84 14.98 -37.61
N VAL A 61 -12.74 14.22 -36.97
CA VAL A 61 -12.99 12.82 -37.27
C VAL A 61 -14.45 12.61 -37.66
N MET A 62 -14.70 11.58 -38.45
CA MET A 62 -16.04 11.21 -38.92
C MET A 62 -16.33 9.75 -38.59
N ASN A 63 -17.39 9.50 -37.83
CA ASN A 63 -17.80 8.16 -37.45
C ASN A 63 -18.42 7.45 -38.66
N LEU A 64 -17.82 6.35 -39.10
CA LEU A 64 -18.28 5.58 -40.27
C LEU A 64 -19.41 4.60 -39.93
N ASN A 65 -19.70 4.40 -38.64
CA ASN A 65 -20.71 3.50 -38.14
C ASN A 65 -22.07 4.20 -37.88
N THR A 66 -22.08 5.53 -37.80
CA THR A 66 -23.29 6.38 -37.68
C THR A 66 -23.72 6.93 -39.04
N GLU A 67 -24.67 7.87 -39.09
CA GLU A 67 -25.03 8.61 -40.32
C GLU A 67 -23.92 9.61 -40.77
N ASN A 68 -22.64 9.26 -40.56
CA ASN A 68 -21.43 10.07 -40.77
C ASN A 68 -21.30 11.29 -39.86
N GLU A 69 -21.60 11.14 -38.57
CA GLU A 69 -21.38 12.21 -37.58
C GLU A 69 -19.92 12.69 -37.58
N VAL A 70 -19.74 14.01 -37.47
CA VAL A 70 -18.43 14.66 -37.45
C VAL A 70 -18.15 15.26 -36.07
N THR A 71 -17.00 14.89 -35.52
CA THR A 71 -16.52 15.35 -34.22
C THR A 71 -15.22 16.14 -34.36
N VAL A 72 -15.11 17.27 -33.65
CA VAL A 72 -13.82 17.96 -33.45
C VAL A 72 -13.22 17.52 -32.10
N VAL A 73 -11.98 17.05 -32.14
CA VAL A 73 -11.20 16.57 -30.99
C VAL A 73 -10.08 17.56 -30.71
N PHE A 74 -10.15 18.27 -29.59
CA PHE A 74 -9.10 19.19 -29.15
C PHE A 74 -8.06 18.47 -28.30
N VAL A 75 -6.78 18.66 -28.62
CA VAL A 75 -5.66 17.98 -27.95
C VAL A 75 -5.17 18.86 -26.80
N GLY A 76 -5.07 18.28 -25.60
CA GLY A 76 -4.49 18.96 -24.44
C GLY A 76 -2.96 18.94 -24.42
N THR A 77 -2.38 19.45 -23.33
CA THR A 77 -0.92 19.39 -23.10
C THR A 77 -0.47 17.93 -22.96
N ASP A 78 0.75 17.61 -23.41
CA ASP A 78 1.30 16.26 -23.31
C ASP A 78 1.52 15.86 -21.84
N ALA A 79 0.85 14.80 -21.39
CA ALA A 79 0.90 14.30 -20.02
C ALA A 79 2.29 13.80 -19.55
N THR A 80 3.27 13.65 -20.45
CA THR A 80 4.66 13.33 -20.10
C THR A 80 5.39 14.47 -19.39
N GLN A 81 4.82 15.68 -19.37
CA GLN A 81 5.34 16.88 -18.71
C GLN A 81 4.50 17.20 -17.46
N ILE A 82 4.50 16.29 -16.48
CA ILE A 82 3.64 16.33 -15.28
C ILE A 82 3.84 17.60 -14.43
N GLU A 83 5.04 18.19 -14.40
CA GLU A 83 5.27 19.47 -13.72
C GLU A 83 4.61 20.66 -14.44
N ASP A 84 4.43 20.59 -15.75
CA ASP A 84 3.75 21.61 -16.56
C ASP A 84 2.22 21.49 -16.39
N ILE A 85 1.67 20.27 -16.26
CA ILE A 85 0.23 20.05 -15.97
C ILE A 85 -0.20 20.73 -14.66
N LYS A 86 0.66 20.75 -13.64
CA LYS A 86 0.37 21.43 -12.37
C LYS A 86 0.71 22.92 -12.43
N THR A 87 1.87 23.29 -12.98
CA THR A 87 2.41 24.67 -12.90
C THR A 87 1.78 25.62 -13.91
N ASP A 88 1.54 25.20 -15.16
CA ASP A 88 0.88 26.03 -16.18
C ASP A 88 -0.61 26.23 -15.85
N PHE A 89 -1.20 25.29 -15.13
CA PHE A 89 -2.61 25.29 -14.80
C PHE A 89 -2.96 26.20 -13.61
N PHE A 90 -2.11 26.27 -12.58
CA PHE A 90 -2.24 27.27 -11.49
C PHE A 90 -2.17 28.72 -11.99
N LEU A 91 -1.69 28.96 -13.22
CA LEU A 91 -1.58 30.27 -13.85
C LEU A 91 -2.75 30.64 -14.79
N LEU A 92 -3.73 29.75 -15.00
CA LEU A 92 -4.81 29.96 -15.99
C LEU A 92 -6.16 30.41 -15.45
N SER A 93 -6.21 31.05 -14.28
CA SER A 93 -7.48 31.43 -13.68
C SER A 93 -8.03 32.82 -14.07
N ASP A 94 -7.36 33.67 -14.87
CA ASP A 94 -7.99 34.94 -15.33
C ASP A 94 -7.59 35.42 -16.75
N THR A 95 -6.69 34.72 -17.45
CA THR A 95 -6.13 35.22 -18.73
C THR A 95 -6.76 34.50 -19.93
N ASN A 96 -7.29 35.25 -20.90
CA ASN A 96 -7.66 34.71 -22.21
C ASN A 96 -6.40 34.19 -22.92
N VAL A 97 -6.27 32.87 -23.07
CA VAL A 97 -5.19 32.28 -23.88
C VAL A 97 -5.54 32.31 -25.37
N PRO A 98 -4.57 32.53 -26.27
CA PRO A 98 -4.79 32.50 -27.73
C PRO A 98 -5.46 31.21 -28.24
N GLN A 99 -5.24 30.09 -27.55
CA GLN A 99 -5.78 28.78 -27.91
C GLN A 99 -7.32 28.73 -27.85
N LEU A 100 -7.96 29.45 -26.92
CA LEU A 100 -9.42 29.48 -26.79
C LEU A 100 -10.08 30.10 -28.02
N GLU A 101 -9.52 31.19 -28.53
CA GLU A 101 -10.01 31.85 -29.74
C GLU A 101 -9.65 31.06 -30.99
N ALA A 102 -8.47 30.46 -31.03
CA ALA A 102 -8.07 29.58 -32.13
C ALA A 102 -8.97 28.34 -32.23
N ALA A 103 -9.35 27.74 -31.10
CA ALA A 103 -10.27 26.60 -31.04
C ALA A 103 -11.65 26.97 -31.59
N ARG A 104 -12.19 28.14 -31.20
CA ARG A 104 -13.44 28.69 -31.74
C ARG A 104 -13.39 28.82 -33.27
N LEU A 105 -12.34 29.47 -33.79
CA LEU A 105 -12.15 29.67 -35.23
C LEU A 105 -11.99 28.34 -36.00
N TYR A 106 -11.29 27.37 -35.41
CA TYR A 106 -11.13 26.05 -36.01
C TYR A 106 -12.46 25.28 -36.06
N TYR A 107 -13.25 25.32 -34.98
CA TYR A 107 -14.60 24.77 -34.97
C TYR A 107 -15.46 25.40 -36.09
N GLU A 108 -15.52 26.74 -36.19
CA GLU A 108 -16.29 27.43 -37.24
C GLU A 108 -15.85 27.03 -38.66
N GLU A 109 -14.55 26.84 -38.89
CA GLU A 109 -14.03 26.38 -40.17
C GLU A 109 -14.49 24.95 -40.49
N MET A 110 -14.42 24.04 -39.51
CA MET A 110 -14.77 22.64 -39.69
C MET A 110 -16.28 22.44 -39.81
N ASP A 111 -17.07 23.15 -39.00
CA ASP A 111 -18.53 23.13 -39.05
C ASP A 111 -19.03 23.62 -40.42
N LYS A 112 -18.50 24.74 -40.91
CA LYS A 112 -18.84 25.24 -42.25
C LYS A 112 -18.49 24.24 -43.36
N LYS A 113 -17.45 23.43 -43.18
CA LYS A 113 -16.93 22.52 -44.20
C LYS A 113 -17.59 21.14 -44.17
N TYR A 114 -17.95 20.65 -43.00
CA TYR A 114 -18.37 19.27 -42.78
C TYR A 114 -19.70 19.13 -42.04
N GLY A 115 -20.15 20.17 -41.31
CA GLY A 115 -21.23 20.10 -40.32
C GLY A 115 -20.73 19.35 -39.10
N VAL A 116 -20.41 20.06 -38.01
CA VAL A 116 -19.87 19.45 -36.79
C VAL A 116 -21.00 19.18 -35.81
N ASP A 117 -21.18 17.93 -35.42
CA ASP A 117 -22.23 17.49 -34.51
C ASP A 117 -21.78 17.53 -33.04
N SER A 118 -20.48 17.27 -32.81
CA SER A 118 -19.92 17.16 -31.48
C SER A 118 -18.49 17.69 -31.35
N VAL A 119 -18.12 18.11 -30.15
CA VAL A 119 -16.75 18.48 -29.77
C VAL A 119 -16.31 17.77 -28.50
N THR A 120 -15.03 17.42 -28.43
CA THR A 120 -14.46 16.71 -27.27
C THR A 120 -13.00 17.10 -27.01
N GLY A 121 -12.50 16.81 -25.81
CA GLY A 121 -11.11 17.02 -25.44
C GLY A 121 -10.79 16.64 -23.98
N ASN A 122 -9.51 16.40 -23.71
CA ASN A 122 -8.97 16.13 -22.38
C ASN A 122 -8.10 17.29 -21.88
N SER A 123 -8.07 17.53 -20.57
CA SER A 123 -7.21 18.56 -19.95
C SER A 123 -7.48 19.94 -20.57
N LEU A 124 -6.44 20.66 -20.99
CA LEU A 124 -6.58 21.91 -21.75
C LEU A 124 -7.49 21.76 -22.99
N GLY A 125 -7.42 20.64 -23.71
CA GLY A 125 -8.31 20.35 -24.84
C GLY A 125 -9.78 20.29 -24.42
N GLY A 126 -10.06 19.81 -23.21
CA GLY A 126 -11.39 19.85 -22.62
C GLY A 126 -11.90 21.27 -22.35
N ALA A 127 -11.03 22.20 -21.90
CA ALA A 127 -11.42 23.62 -21.83
C ALA A 127 -11.69 24.20 -23.22
N LEU A 128 -10.89 23.84 -24.24
CA LEU A 128 -11.13 24.29 -25.62
C LEU A 128 -12.49 23.79 -26.15
N ALA A 129 -12.85 22.54 -25.86
CA ALA A 129 -14.15 21.97 -26.20
C ALA A 129 -15.29 22.68 -25.46
N ASN A 130 -15.16 22.86 -24.13
CA ASN A 130 -16.15 23.56 -23.32
C ASN A 130 -16.35 25.01 -23.75
N ARG A 131 -15.28 25.69 -24.20
CA ARG A 131 -15.36 27.03 -24.76
C ARG A 131 -16.28 27.07 -25.99
N VAL A 132 -16.17 26.08 -26.87
CA VAL A 132 -17.06 25.94 -28.03
C VAL A 132 -18.49 25.64 -27.55
N GLY A 133 -18.69 24.66 -26.66
CA GLY A 133 -20.00 24.30 -26.15
C GLY A 133 -20.76 25.45 -25.47
N VAL A 134 -20.05 26.35 -24.79
CA VAL A 134 -20.63 27.56 -24.18
C VAL A 134 -21.17 28.55 -25.22
N GLU A 135 -20.50 28.68 -26.36
CA GLU A 135 -20.86 29.63 -27.42
C GLU A 135 -21.85 29.07 -28.45
N TYR A 136 -21.86 27.75 -28.63
CA TYR A 136 -22.69 27.05 -29.60
C TYR A 136 -23.53 25.98 -28.88
N PRO A 137 -24.66 26.37 -28.24
CA PRO A 137 -25.51 25.45 -27.47
C PRO A 137 -26.12 24.30 -28.28
N GLU A 138 -26.12 24.42 -29.61
CA GLU A 138 -26.55 23.38 -30.54
C GLU A 138 -25.55 22.24 -30.69
N VAL A 139 -24.30 22.43 -30.25
CA VAL A 139 -23.21 21.45 -30.41
C VAL A 139 -23.05 20.64 -29.14
N ARG A 140 -23.07 19.32 -29.26
CA ARG A 140 -22.83 18.43 -28.13
C ARG A 140 -21.36 18.47 -27.73
N THR A 141 -21.10 18.66 -26.45
CA THR A 141 -19.74 18.74 -25.89
C THR A 141 -19.58 17.68 -24.81
N VAL A 142 -18.62 16.78 -24.99
CA VAL A 142 -18.26 15.78 -23.97
C VAL A 142 -16.78 15.90 -23.70
N THR A 143 -16.37 15.96 -22.43
CA THR A 143 -14.95 16.11 -22.09
C THR A 143 -14.54 15.13 -21.00
N TYR A 144 -13.23 14.87 -20.90
CA TYR A 144 -12.65 14.05 -19.84
C TYR A 144 -11.56 14.83 -19.10
N ASN A 145 -11.64 14.94 -17.78
CA ASN A 145 -10.74 15.75 -16.94
C ASN A 145 -10.41 17.13 -17.54
N PRO A 146 -11.42 17.94 -17.93
CA PRO A 146 -11.21 19.21 -18.59
C PRO A 146 -10.54 20.23 -17.68
N ALA A 147 -9.83 21.16 -18.31
CA ALA A 147 -9.37 22.36 -17.67
C ALA A 147 -10.51 23.34 -17.35
N LEU A 148 -10.29 24.28 -16.42
CA LEU A 148 -11.24 25.36 -16.14
C LEU A 148 -11.22 26.42 -17.25
N LEU A 149 -12.34 27.09 -17.45
CA LEU A 149 -12.43 28.27 -18.32
C LEU A 149 -12.13 29.56 -17.56
N PRO A 150 -11.65 30.64 -18.22
CA PRO A 150 -11.60 32.00 -17.66
C PRO A 150 -12.94 32.44 -17.07
N LYS A 151 -12.92 33.15 -15.93
CA LYS A 151 -14.15 33.49 -15.18
C LYS A 151 -15.18 34.27 -16.02
N HIS A 152 -14.74 35.15 -16.92
CA HIS A 152 -15.63 35.92 -17.80
C HIS A 152 -16.19 35.13 -18.99
N GLN A 153 -15.81 33.85 -19.15
CA GLN A 153 -16.30 32.98 -20.23
C GLN A 153 -17.35 31.97 -19.77
N VAL A 154 -17.66 31.91 -18.46
CA VAL A 154 -18.71 31.04 -17.92
C VAL A 154 -19.64 31.88 -17.08
N GLU A 155 -20.94 31.77 -17.34
CA GLU A 155 -21.96 32.37 -16.50
C GLU A 155 -22.36 31.38 -15.41
N ALA A 156 -22.06 31.71 -14.15
CA ALA A 156 -22.25 30.79 -13.01
C ALA A 156 -23.71 30.32 -12.83
N ASP A 157 -24.69 31.12 -13.25
CA ASP A 157 -26.12 30.83 -13.09
C ASP A 157 -26.77 30.23 -14.35
N LYS A 158 -26.00 29.95 -15.41
CA LYS A 158 -26.51 29.40 -16.67
C LYS A 158 -26.34 27.88 -16.70
N GLU A 159 -27.42 27.18 -16.99
CA GLU A 159 -27.38 25.75 -17.31
C GLU A 159 -26.90 25.54 -18.76
N TYR A 160 -25.99 24.59 -18.93
CA TYR A 160 -25.39 24.23 -20.22
C TYR A 160 -25.68 22.76 -20.53
N ASP A 161 -26.91 22.47 -20.96
CA ASP A 161 -27.42 21.10 -21.17
C ASP A 161 -26.68 20.31 -22.26
N ASN A 162 -25.99 21.01 -23.16
CA ASN A 162 -25.21 20.41 -24.24
C ASN A 162 -23.80 19.98 -23.80
N ILE A 163 -23.39 20.24 -22.55
CA ILE A 163 -22.03 19.99 -22.06
C ILE A 163 -22.05 18.95 -20.93
N THR A 164 -21.29 17.87 -21.14
CA THR A 164 -21.07 16.79 -20.17
C THR A 164 -19.57 16.63 -19.91
N ASN A 165 -19.17 16.60 -18.64
CA ASN A 165 -17.77 16.44 -18.25
C ASN A 165 -17.61 15.20 -17.36
N TYR A 166 -16.72 14.29 -17.77
CA TYR A 166 -16.35 13.12 -16.99
C TYR A 166 -15.04 13.37 -16.23
N PHE A 167 -15.05 13.05 -14.95
CA PHE A 167 -13.94 13.23 -14.02
C PHE A 167 -13.47 11.87 -13.52
N GLY A 168 -12.20 11.52 -13.75
CA GLY A 168 -11.61 10.32 -13.18
C GLY A 168 -11.37 10.47 -11.68
N GLU A 169 -11.76 9.49 -10.88
CA GLU A 169 -11.67 9.50 -9.41
C GLU A 169 -10.27 9.87 -8.89
N TYR A 170 -9.21 9.43 -9.60
CA TYR A 170 -7.82 9.68 -9.21
C TYR A 170 -7.11 10.77 -10.01
N ASP A 171 -7.86 11.60 -10.75
CA ASP A 171 -7.29 12.71 -11.50
C ASP A 171 -6.80 13.82 -10.58
N VAL A 172 -5.50 14.11 -10.65
CA VAL A 172 -4.86 15.09 -9.78
C VAL A 172 -5.31 16.51 -10.11
N LEU A 173 -5.62 16.78 -11.38
CA LEU A 173 -6.12 18.10 -11.78
C LEU A 173 -7.48 18.36 -11.15
N THR A 174 -8.44 17.49 -11.43
CA THR A 174 -9.82 17.60 -10.94
C THR A 174 -9.86 17.68 -9.42
N GLY A 175 -9.15 16.80 -8.71
CA GLY A 175 -9.07 16.84 -7.26
C GLY A 175 -8.52 18.17 -6.72
N SER A 176 -7.54 18.77 -7.41
CA SER A 176 -7.01 20.09 -7.05
C SER A 176 -8.04 21.20 -7.23
N LEU A 177 -8.78 21.18 -8.34
CA LEU A 177 -9.80 22.21 -8.63
C LEU A 177 -10.97 22.18 -7.66
N ILE A 178 -11.48 20.98 -7.35
CA ILE A 178 -12.54 20.79 -6.35
C ILE A 178 -12.04 21.27 -4.98
N SER A 179 -10.82 20.91 -4.58
CA SER A 179 -10.26 21.32 -3.27
C SER A 179 -10.11 22.84 -3.11
N LEU A 180 -9.93 23.56 -4.22
CA LEU A 180 -9.81 25.01 -4.26
C LEU A 180 -11.17 25.71 -4.49
N GLY A 181 -12.26 24.97 -4.69
CA GLY A 181 -13.58 25.51 -5.01
C GLY A 181 -13.61 26.26 -6.34
N LEU A 182 -12.87 25.79 -7.34
CA LEU A 182 -12.75 26.40 -8.67
C LEU A 182 -13.45 25.58 -9.77
N ASP A 183 -14.12 24.50 -9.41
CA ASP A 183 -14.79 23.61 -10.35
C ASP A 183 -16.05 24.25 -10.96
N ASP A 184 -16.62 25.30 -10.34
CA ASP A 184 -17.72 26.13 -10.87
C ASP A 184 -17.43 26.73 -12.25
N ARG A 185 -16.15 26.80 -12.62
CA ARG A 185 -15.66 27.28 -13.92
C ARG A 185 -15.55 26.21 -15.00
N ILE A 186 -15.94 24.98 -14.68
CA ILE A 186 -16.18 23.90 -15.65
C ILE A 186 -17.70 23.87 -15.90
N PRO A 187 -18.19 24.36 -17.06
CA PRO A 187 -19.62 24.48 -17.34
C PRO A 187 -20.26 23.12 -17.62
N GLY A 188 -21.57 23.02 -17.44
CA GLY A 188 -22.35 21.82 -17.77
C GLY A 188 -22.38 20.76 -16.68
N ALA A 189 -22.87 19.57 -17.04
CA ALA A 189 -22.95 18.44 -16.13
C ALA A 189 -21.55 17.89 -15.80
N LYS A 190 -21.36 17.43 -14.56
CA LYS A 190 -20.10 16.90 -14.05
C LYS A 190 -20.35 15.54 -13.42
N HIS A 191 -19.65 14.53 -13.90
CA HIS A 191 -19.85 13.15 -13.49
C HIS A 191 -18.52 12.49 -13.14
N GLU A 192 -18.41 11.98 -11.94
CA GLU A 192 -17.26 11.18 -11.53
C GLU A 192 -17.39 9.76 -12.09
N ILE A 193 -16.30 9.21 -12.62
CA ILE A 193 -16.18 7.82 -13.03
C ILE A 193 -15.02 7.15 -12.28
N HIS A 194 -15.19 5.88 -11.95
CA HIS A 194 -14.33 5.14 -11.03
C HIS A 194 -13.17 4.43 -11.74
N ASN A 195 -12.53 5.11 -12.69
CA ASN A 195 -11.42 4.57 -13.46
C ASN A 195 -10.05 4.88 -12.83
N GLY A 196 -9.02 4.15 -13.29
CA GLY A 196 -7.64 4.35 -12.85
C GLY A 196 -7.31 3.66 -11.53
N ILE A 197 -6.16 4.04 -10.95
CA ILE A 197 -5.68 3.49 -9.67
C ILE A 197 -5.11 4.60 -8.78
N PRO A 198 -5.16 4.47 -7.44
CA PRO A 198 -4.69 5.51 -6.51
C PRO A 198 -3.27 6.04 -6.80
N SER A 199 -3.06 7.35 -6.64
CA SER A 199 -1.73 7.96 -6.77
C SER A 199 -0.78 7.41 -5.71
N GLY A 200 0.41 6.95 -6.12
CA GLY A 200 1.37 6.27 -5.22
C GLY A 200 1.13 4.77 -5.04
N ALA A 201 0.21 4.18 -5.81
CA ALA A 201 0.01 2.75 -5.93
C ALA A 201 1.27 2.05 -6.47
N GLY A 202 2.17 1.63 -5.58
CA GLY A 202 3.34 0.82 -5.93
C GLY A 202 4.33 1.51 -6.90
N PRO A 203 4.99 0.76 -7.81
CA PRO A 203 6.02 1.30 -8.70
C PRO A 203 5.45 2.10 -9.89
N PHE A 204 4.14 2.31 -9.96
CA PHE A 204 3.48 2.86 -11.15
C PHE A 204 3.49 4.39 -11.15
N GLY A 205 3.84 4.99 -12.29
CA GLY A 205 3.64 6.40 -12.57
C GLY A 205 2.20 6.66 -13.02
N THR A 206 1.24 6.64 -12.08
CA THR A 206 -0.20 6.65 -12.38
C THR A 206 -0.79 8.01 -12.69
N VAL A 207 -0.07 9.10 -12.39
CA VAL A 207 -0.57 10.47 -12.58
C VAL A 207 -0.96 10.74 -14.03
N ALA A 208 -0.11 10.37 -14.99
CA ALA A 208 -0.38 10.62 -16.40
C ALA A 208 -1.60 9.84 -16.90
N SER A 209 -1.66 8.54 -16.61
CA SER A 209 -2.76 7.68 -17.05
C SER A 209 -4.08 7.99 -16.35
N ASN A 210 -4.06 8.39 -15.07
CA ASN A 210 -5.28 8.82 -14.38
C ASN A 210 -5.80 10.13 -14.99
N HIS A 211 -4.88 11.04 -15.36
CA HIS A 211 -5.23 12.31 -15.98
C HIS A 211 -5.79 12.16 -17.40
N THR A 212 -5.20 11.28 -18.22
CA THR A 212 -5.67 11.04 -19.59
C THR A 212 -6.73 9.95 -19.69
N GLY A 213 -6.83 9.07 -18.70
CA GLY A 213 -7.76 7.94 -18.65
C GLY A 213 -7.18 6.66 -19.26
N TYR A 214 -5.94 6.70 -19.75
CA TYR A 214 -5.35 5.66 -20.60
C TYR A 214 -3.83 5.56 -20.45
N LEU A 215 -3.28 4.37 -20.65
CA LEU A 215 -1.86 4.13 -20.81
C LEU A 215 -1.41 4.45 -22.23
N ARG A 216 -0.28 5.16 -22.36
CA ARG A 216 0.39 5.45 -23.64
C ARG A 216 1.45 4.38 -23.91
N ASP A 217 1.53 3.92 -25.16
CA ASP A 217 2.56 2.97 -25.65
C ASP A 217 2.60 1.60 -24.94
N THR A 218 1.42 1.00 -24.71
CA THR A 218 1.30 -0.32 -24.10
C THR A 218 0.49 -1.30 -24.96
N ASN A 219 0.60 -2.59 -24.67
CA ASN A 219 -0.18 -3.65 -25.35
C ASN A 219 -1.61 -3.80 -24.79
N GLY A 220 -2.14 -2.78 -24.10
CA GLY A 220 -3.51 -2.76 -23.56
C GLY A 220 -3.70 -1.78 -22.41
N GLN A 221 -4.95 -1.44 -22.11
CA GLN A 221 -5.33 -0.44 -21.11
C GLN A 221 -5.39 -1.01 -19.69
N TYR A 222 -4.29 -1.61 -19.23
CA TYR A 222 -4.21 -2.22 -17.90
C TYR A 222 -2.83 -2.10 -17.25
N TYR A 223 -2.82 -2.09 -15.92
CA TYR A 223 -1.63 -2.34 -15.13
C TYR A 223 -1.50 -3.83 -14.83
N GLU A 224 -0.35 -4.40 -15.21
CA GLU A 224 0.03 -5.74 -14.76
C GLU A 224 0.53 -5.65 -13.32
N ILE A 225 -0.27 -6.19 -12.38
CA ILE A 225 0.04 -6.16 -10.95
C ILE A 225 1.18 -7.12 -10.63
N ARG A 226 1.19 -8.28 -11.30
CA ARG A 226 2.26 -9.26 -11.25
C ARG A 226 2.24 -10.12 -12.52
N SER A 227 3.43 -10.42 -13.02
CA SER A 227 3.62 -11.32 -14.16
C SER A 227 3.06 -12.71 -13.90
N GLU A 228 2.53 -13.33 -14.95
CA GLU A 228 1.94 -14.68 -14.89
C GLU A 228 2.86 -15.70 -14.21
N GLY A 229 2.26 -16.57 -13.39
CA GLY A 229 2.91 -17.72 -12.77
C GLY A 229 3.14 -17.62 -11.26
N GLY A 230 2.72 -16.53 -10.61
CA GLY A 230 2.75 -16.38 -9.15
C GLY A 230 1.36 -16.11 -8.53
N PRO A 231 1.17 -16.29 -7.21
CA PRO A 231 -0.11 -15.99 -6.56
C PRO A 231 -0.47 -14.51 -6.68
N GLY A 232 -1.71 -14.23 -7.10
CA GLY A 232 -2.20 -12.89 -7.43
C GLY A 232 -1.60 -12.33 -8.71
N SER A 233 -1.35 -13.18 -9.71
CA SER A 233 -1.03 -12.71 -11.06
C SER A 233 -2.30 -12.18 -11.70
N GLY A 234 -2.29 -10.94 -12.18
CA GLY A 234 -3.46 -10.36 -12.80
C GLY A 234 -3.25 -8.95 -13.29
N LYS A 235 -4.29 -8.44 -13.95
CA LYS A 235 -4.30 -7.14 -14.62
C LYS A 235 -5.46 -6.32 -14.10
N ILE A 236 -5.22 -5.05 -13.76
CA ILE A 236 -6.28 -4.09 -13.44
C ILE A 236 -6.46 -3.18 -14.66
N TYR A 237 -7.67 -3.21 -15.25
CA TYR A 237 -8.04 -2.39 -16.40
C TYR A 237 -8.41 -0.99 -15.94
N ILE A 238 -8.06 0.04 -16.71
CA ILE A 238 -8.13 1.45 -16.25
C ILE A 238 -8.74 2.43 -17.26
N ASP A 239 -9.10 1.93 -18.43
CA ASP A 239 -9.68 2.63 -19.57
C ASP A 239 -10.94 3.40 -19.17
N ALA A 240 -10.87 4.73 -19.22
CA ALA A 240 -11.91 5.62 -18.67
C ALA A 240 -13.31 5.39 -19.27
N ASP A 241 -13.39 5.11 -20.56
CA ASP A 241 -14.65 4.97 -21.28
C ASP A 241 -15.44 3.71 -20.90
N GLU A 242 -14.76 2.64 -20.48
CA GLU A 242 -15.39 1.43 -19.92
C GLU A 242 -16.01 1.67 -18.52
N HIS A 243 -15.70 2.78 -17.87
CA HIS A 243 -16.26 3.19 -16.57
C HIS A 243 -17.43 4.18 -16.70
N ILE A 244 -17.84 4.52 -17.93
CA ILE A 244 -19.08 5.27 -18.18
C ILE A 244 -20.26 4.29 -18.16
N VAL A 245 -21.04 4.34 -17.08
CA VAL A 245 -22.21 3.50 -16.91
C VAL A 245 -23.38 4.04 -17.75
N THR A 246 -23.90 3.20 -18.62
CA THR A 246 -25.03 3.52 -19.52
C THR A 246 -26.24 2.65 -19.23
N SER A 247 -27.44 3.20 -19.49
CA SER A 247 -28.69 2.46 -19.35
C SER A 247 -28.71 1.28 -20.30
N ILE A 248 -29.13 0.11 -19.78
CA ILE A 248 -29.29 -1.11 -20.57
C ILE A 248 -30.28 -0.93 -21.73
N TRP A 249 -31.28 -0.06 -21.57
CA TRP A 249 -32.32 0.13 -22.58
C TRP A 249 -31.95 1.16 -23.63
N THR A 250 -31.36 2.28 -23.23
CA THR A 250 -31.18 3.45 -24.12
C THR A 250 -29.75 3.60 -24.60
N GLY A 251 -28.77 2.99 -23.91
CA GLY A 251 -27.35 3.24 -24.12
C GLY A 251 -26.90 4.66 -23.74
N GLN A 252 -27.78 5.45 -23.11
CA GLN A 252 -27.43 6.78 -22.61
C GLN A 252 -26.76 6.69 -21.24
N PRO A 253 -25.81 7.59 -20.91
CA PRO A 253 -25.19 7.65 -19.59
C PRO A 253 -26.20 7.87 -18.46
N LEU A 254 -26.01 7.20 -17.33
CA LEU A 254 -26.96 7.25 -16.20
C LEU A 254 -26.74 8.40 -15.23
N TYR A 255 -25.62 9.11 -15.33
CA TYR A 255 -25.24 10.16 -14.38
C TYR A 255 -26.06 11.46 -14.52
N GLY A 256 -26.83 11.63 -15.60
CA GLY A 256 -27.60 12.83 -15.93
C GLY A 256 -29.10 12.77 -15.62
N GLY A 257 -29.58 11.68 -14.99
CA GLY A 257 -30.99 11.57 -14.57
C GLY A 257 -31.98 11.50 -15.74
N ASP A 258 -31.69 10.65 -16.74
CA ASP A 258 -32.64 10.43 -17.83
C ASP A 258 -33.92 9.75 -17.30
N ASN A 259 -34.98 10.55 -17.18
CA ASN A 259 -36.28 10.13 -16.66
C ASN A 259 -37.20 9.55 -17.74
N HIS A 260 -36.71 9.32 -18.96
CA HIS A 260 -37.52 8.71 -20.01
C HIS A 260 -38.01 7.34 -19.56
N LEU A 261 -39.33 7.22 -19.49
CA LEU A 261 -40.00 5.98 -19.10
C LEU A 261 -39.80 4.95 -20.20
N ILE A 262 -39.24 3.81 -19.83
CA ILE A 262 -39.20 2.65 -20.70
C ILE A 262 -40.53 1.91 -20.60
N ASP A 263 -41.24 1.80 -21.72
CA ASP A 263 -42.44 0.97 -21.81
C ASP A 263 -42.04 -0.51 -21.66
N ILE A 264 -42.52 -1.16 -20.61
CA ILE A 264 -42.16 -2.55 -20.30
C ILE A 264 -43.01 -3.51 -21.14
N THR A 265 -42.40 -3.98 -22.22
CA THR A 265 -42.92 -4.92 -23.22
C THR A 265 -42.06 -6.19 -23.21
N PRO A 266 -42.49 -7.30 -23.85
CA PRO A 266 -41.64 -8.47 -24.00
C PRO A 266 -40.25 -8.15 -24.58
N GLY A 267 -40.20 -7.27 -25.59
CA GLY A 267 -38.94 -6.89 -26.23
C GLY A 267 -38.02 -6.08 -25.31
N THR A 268 -38.55 -5.19 -24.47
CA THR A 268 -37.72 -4.41 -23.54
C THR A 268 -37.26 -5.25 -22.35
N LEU A 269 -38.00 -6.29 -21.96
CA LEU A 269 -37.53 -7.30 -21.01
C LEU A 269 -36.44 -8.20 -21.60
N GLU A 270 -36.52 -8.58 -22.88
CA GLU A 270 -35.43 -9.29 -23.57
C GLU A 270 -34.15 -8.43 -23.64
N VAL A 271 -34.29 -7.12 -23.89
CA VAL A 271 -33.16 -6.18 -23.83
C VAL A 271 -32.56 -6.16 -22.42
N LEU A 272 -33.38 -6.08 -21.37
CA LEU A 272 -32.91 -6.16 -19.99
C LEU A 272 -32.15 -7.47 -19.71
N ALA A 273 -32.72 -8.62 -20.05
CA ALA A 273 -32.10 -9.92 -19.82
C ALA A 273 -30.73 -10.07 -20.52
N ASN A 274 -30.61 -9.55 -21.75
CA ASN A 274 -29.34 -9.55 -22.47
C ASN A 274 -28.35 -8.52 -21.91
N GLY A 275 -28.81 -7.33 -21.53
CA GLY A 275 -27.97 -6.29 -20.93
C GLY A 275 -27.45 -6.67 -19.55
N LEU A 276 -28.19 -7.44 -18.75
CA LEU A 276 -27.70 -8.00 -17.49
C LEU A 276 -26.45 -8.87 -17.69
N GLU A 277 -26.36 -9.62 -18.79
CA GLU A 277 -25.15 -10.40 -19.12
C GLU A 277 -23.96 -9.48 -19.39
N ASN A 278 -24.16 -8.50 -20.27
CA ASN A 278 -23.07 -7.71 -20.83
C ASN A 278 -22.61 -6.59 -19.91
N SER A 279 -23.51 -6.00 -19.12
CA SER A 279 -23.23 -4.79 -18.33
C SER A 279 -23.07 -5.07 -16.83
N VAL A 280 -23.71 -6.13 -16.29
CA VAL A 280 -23.69 -6.44 -14.85
C VAL A 280 -22.85 -7.69 -14.56
N ILE A 281 -23.18 -8.82 -15.18
CA ILE A 281 -22.51 -10.11 -14.93
C ILE A 281 -21.02 -10.04 -15.34
N SER A 282 -20.70 -9.39 -16.46
CA SER A 282 -19.33 -9.17 -16.91
C SER A 282 -18.49 -8.36 -15.90
N ARG A 283 -19.06 -7.30 -15.31
CA ARG A 283 -18.41 -6.49 -14.27
C ARG A 283 -18.21 -7.30 -13.00
N LEU A 284 -19.23 -8.05 -12.57
CA LEU A 284 -19.12 -8.90 -11.39
C LEU A 284 -18.09 -10.03 -11.58
N ALA A 285 -17.92 -10.54 -12.81
CA ALA A 285 -16.84 -11.47 -13.13
C ALA A 285 -15.45 -10.82 -12.95
N LYS A 286 -15.25 -9.58 -13.40
CA LYS A 286 -14.00 -8.82 -13.13
C LYS A 286 -13.79 -8.60 -11.62
N VAL A 287 -14.84 -8.25 -10.86
CA VAL A 287 -14.78 -8.15 -9.39
C VAL A 287 -14.30 -9.47 -8.77
N LYS A 288 -14.88 -10.59 -9.21
CA LYS A 288 -14.48 -11.93 -8.74
C LYS A 288 -13.02 -12.23 -9.06
N ASP A 289 -12.55 -11.90 -10.26
CA ASP A 289 -11.15 -12.10 -10.63
C ASP A 289 -10.20 -11.27 -9.75
N TYR A 290 -10.53 -10.01 -9.48
CA TYR A 290 -9.73 -9.14 -8.61
C TYR A 290 -9.66 -9.64 -7.17
N LEU A 291 -10.81 -9.97 -6.59
CA LEU A 291 -10.87 -10.47 -5.21
C LEU A 291 -10.26 -11.87 -5.07
N GLY A 292 -10.38 -12.71 -6.11
CA GLY A 292 -9.68 -14.00 -6.19
C GLY A 292 -8.16 -13.82 -6.18
N ASN A 293 -7.63 -12.89 -6.98
CA ASN A 293 -6.20 -12.57 -6.98
C ASN A 293 -5.72 -12.04 -5.61
N ALA A 294 -6.52 -11.20 -4.95
CA ALA A 294 -6.23 -10.76 -3.58
C ALA A 294 -6.19 -11.95 -2.59
N MET A 295 -7.15 -12.86 -2.67
CA MET A 295 -7.21 -14.05 -1.82
C MET A 295 -6.00 -14.98 -2.04
N GLU A 296 -5.58 -15.19 -3.28
CA GLU A 296 -4.35 -15.95 -3.59
C GLU A 296 -3.11 -15.35 -2.92
N ILE A 297 -3.02 -14.02 -2.87
CA ILE A 297 -1.91 -13.32 -2.21
C ILE A 297 -1.91 -13.61 -0.71
N ILE A 298 -3.08 -13.47 -0.08
CA ILE A 298 -3.29 -13.69 1.36
C ILE A 298 -2.95 -15.14 1.73
N VAL A 299 -3.47 -16.13 0.99
CA VAL A 299 -3.18 -17.55 1.20
C VAL A 299 -1.69 -17.86 1.07
N ALA A 300 -1.03 -17.27 0.06
CA ALA A 300 0.40 -17.44 -0.13
C ALA A 300 1.23 -16.77 0.98
N GLU A 301 0.79 -15.63 1.52
CA GLU A 301 1.43 -15.01 2.68
C GLU A 301 1.23 -15.83 3.96
N ARG A 302 0.03 -16.40 4.15
CA ARG A 302 -0.27 -17.32 5.26
C ARG A 302 0.68 -18.51 5.30
N ALA A 303 0.96 -19.11 4.14
CA ALA A 303 1.91 -20.21 4.01
C ALA A 303 3.37 -19.83 4.35
N LYS A 304 3.73 -18.54 4.29
CA LYS A 304 5.08 -18.05 4.57
C LYS A 304 5.32 -17.71 6.04
N ARG A 305 4.35 -17.84 6.94
CA ARG A 305 4.47 -17.47 8.37
C ARG A 305 5.79 -17.89 9.01
N LYS A 306 6.19 -19.17 8.89
CA LYS A 306 7.45 -19.67 9.45
C LYS A 306 8.67 -18.96 8.87
N LYS A 307 8.69 -18.74 7.54
CA LYS A 307 9.78 -18.04 6.86
C LYS A 307 9.88 -16.59 7.33
N ARG A 308 8.75 -15.89 7.49
CA ARG A 308 8.71 -14.50 8.01
C ARG A 308 9.26 -14.41 9.43
N ILE A 309 8.91 -15.35 10.30
CA ILE A 309 9.47 -15.45 11.66
C ILE A 309 10.99 -15.67 11.61
N THR A 310 11.47 -16.61 10.78
CA THR A 310 12.91 -16.87 10.65
C THR A 310 13.67 -15.63 10.18
N ILE A 311 13.16 -14.90 9.19
CA ILE A 311 13.77 -13.65 8.71
C ILE A 311 13.83 -12.60 9.83
N MET A 312 12.79 -12.44 10.64
CA MET A 312 12.84 -11.53 11.80
C MET A 312 13.88 -11.97 12.84
N GLN A 313 13.99 -13.28 13.08
CA GLN A 313 14.95 -13.82 14.05
C GLN A 313 16.40 -13.56 13.60
N GLU A 314 16.71 -13.86 12.34
CA GLU A 314 18.02 -13.60 11.73
C GLU A 314 18.34 -12.10 11.72
N ALA A 315 17.40 -11.26 11.27
CA ALA A 315 17.59 -9.81 11.23
C ALA A 315 17.85 -9.21 12.61
N PHE A 316 17.16 -9.68 13.66
CA PHE A 316 17.41 -9.19 15.02
C PHE A 316 18.81 -9.57 15.52
N ASP A 317 19.26 -10.80 15.26
CA ASP A 317 20.60 -11.27 15.62
C ASP A 317 21.67 -10.43 14.89
N ASP A 318 21.52 -10.26 13.58
CA ASP A 318 22.43 -9.47 12.73
C ASP A 318 22.55 -8.02 13.20
N ILE A 319 21.41 -7.34 13.44
CA ILE A 319 21.40 -5.93 13.89
C ILE A 319 22.10 -5.79 15.25
N VAL A 320 21.85 -6.71 16.19
CA VAL A 320 22.51 -6.67 17.51
C VAL A 320 24.03 -6.81 17.36
N VAL A 321 24.48 -7.75 16.53
CA VAL A 321 25.91 -7.98 16.27
C VAL A 321 26.58 -6.77 15.62
N GLU A 322 25.95 -6.19 14.59
CA GLU A 322 26.46 -5.01 13.90
C GLU A 322 26.59 -3.78 14.81
N GLU A 323 25.59 -3.53 15.66
CA GLU A 323 25.58 -2.36 16.54
C GLU A 323 26.58 -2.44 17.70
N ILE A 324 27.02 -3.65 18.04
CA ILE A 324 28.08 -3.89 19.05
C ILE A 324 29.48 -3.68 18.46
N GLY A 325 29.65 -3.79 17.13
CA GLY A 325 30.73 -3.15 16.39
C GLY A 325 32.02 -3.96 16.20
N ASP A 326 31.93 -5.25 15.88
CA ASP A 326 33.10 -6.01 15.41
C ASP A 326 32.69 -7.08 14.37
N ALA A 327 33.19 -6.94 13.14
CA ALA A 327 32.86 -7.80 12.00
C ALA A 327 33.37 -9.26 12.13
N ILE A 328 33.94 -9.60 13.29
CA ILE A 328 34.43 -10.94 13.63
C ILE A 328 33.30 -11.75 14.31
N PHE A 329 32.26 -11.09 14.85
CA PHE A 329 31.13 -11.75 15.49
C PHE A 329 30.17 -12.37 14.48
N GLY A 330 29.95 -13.69 14.55
CA GLY A 330 29.08 -14.44 13.63
C GLY A 330 27.62 -14.56 14.08
N ASP A 331 27.36 -14.60 15.39
CA ASP A 331 26.02 -14.59 16.03
C ASP A 331 26.14 -14.22 17.53
N ILE A 332 25.02 -14.01 18.23
CA ILE A 332 25.01 -13.67 19.68
C ILE A 332 25.62 -14.80 20.55
N THR A 333 25.48 -16.06 20.16
CA THR A 333 26.06 -17.20 20.90
C THR A 333 27.58 -17.21 20.80
N TRP A 334 28.11 -16.88 19.62
CA TRP A 334 29.53 -16.73 19.34
C TRP A 334 30.12 -15.56 20.13
N MET A 335 29.39 -14.44 20.23
CA MET A 335 29.75 -13.32 21.10
C MET A 335 29.90 -13.76 22.58
N GLY A 336 28.91 -14.47 23.12
CA GLY A 336 28.99 -15.00 24.50
C GLY A 336 30.21 -15.91 24.71
N ASN A 337 30.50 -16.78 23.76
CA ASN A 337 31.65 -17.69 23.81
C ASN A 337 33.00 -16.97 23.74
N MET A 338 33.11 -15.92 22.93
CA MET A 338 34.32 -15.11 22.81
C MET A 338 34.60 -14.32 24.09
N LEU A 339 33.57 -13.68 24.68
CA LEU A 339 33.68 -13.00 25.97
C LEU A 339 34.14 -13.96 27.07
N LYS A 340 33.63 -15.20 27.08
CA LYS A 340 34.10 -16.24 28.00
C LYS A 340 35.55 -16.66 27.76
N ALA A 341 36.00 -16.73 26.51
CA ALA A 341 37.39 -17.05 26.19
C ALA A 341 38.33 -15.96 26.73
N GLU A 342 37.93 -14.71 26.59
CA GLU A 342 38.66 -13.55 27.10
C GLU A 342 38.68 -13.54 28.64
N LEU A 343 37.57 -13.85 29.31
CA LEU A 343 37.53 -14.02 30.78
C LEU A 343 38.46 -15.12 31.28
N ARG A 344 38.51 -16.28 30.60
CA ARG A 344 39.46 -17.36 30.94
C ARG A 344 40.91 -16.89 30.82
N TYR A 345 41.22 -16.08 29.81
CA TYR A 345 42.53 -15.45 29.69
C TYR A 345 42.80 -14.50 30.87
N TRP A 346 41.83 -13.70 31.28
CA TRP A 346 41.96 -12.78 32.42
C TRP A 346 42.21 -13.52 33.75
N HIS A 347 41.51 -14.63 33.99
CA HIS A 347 41.81 -15.50 35.13
C HIS A 347 43.24 -16.05 35.09
N SER A 348 43.74 -16.44 33.92
CA SER A 348 45.12 -16.88 33.73
C SER A 348 46.13 -15.76 34.03
N VAL A 349 45.85 -14.53 33.60
CA VAL A 349 46.69 -13.37 33.92
C VAL A 349 46.72 -13.13 35.44
N LEU A 350 45.59 -13.20 36.14
CA LEU A 350 45.56 -13.08 37.60
C LEU A 350 46.38 -14.18 38.31
N ASN A 351 46.39 -15.42 37.79
CA ASN A 351 47.25 -16.49 38.31
C ASN A 351 48.74 -16.16 38.15
N GLN A 352 49.13 -15.60 37.01
CA GLN A 352 50.51 -15.18 36.77
C GLN A 352 50.91 -14.00 37.67
N VAL A 353 50.02 -13.04 37.86
CA VAL A 353 50.23 -11.90 38.77
C VAL A 353 50.43 -12.38 40.20
N GLU A 354 49.62 -13.34 40.68
CA GLU A 354 49.78 -13.91 42.02
C GLU A 354 51.14 -14.59 42.21
N GLN A 355 51.58 -15.41 41.25
CA GLN A 355 52.90 -16.06 41.30
C GLN A 355 54.05 -15.05 41.30
N LYS A 356 53.97 -14.03 40.44
CA LYS A 356 55.00 -12.99 40.35
C LYS A 356 55.02 -12.10 41.59
N ALA A 357 53.86 -11.83 42.20
CA ALA A 357 53.77 -11.07 43.44
C ALA A 357 54.35 -11.85 44.63
N GLN A 358 54.16 -13.17 44.69
CA GLN A 358 54.84 -14.03 45.66
C GLN A 358 56.37 -13.95 45.52
N TYR A 359 56.88 -13.96 44.28
CA TYR A 359 58.32 -13.76 44.03
C TYR A 359 58.79 -12.37 44.48
N LEU A 360 58.02 -11.31 44.22
CA LEU A 360 58.33 -9.96 44.70
C LEU A 360 58.36 -9.92 46.25
N ASN A 361 57.41 -10.55 46.94
CA ASN A 361 57.41 -10.67 48.40
C ASN A 361 58.65 -11.44 48.90
N LEU A 362 59.03 -12.53 48.24
CA LEU A 362 60.27 -13.26 48.59
C LEU A 362 61.52 -12.40 48.40
N LEU A 363 61.59 -11.62 47.32
CA LEU A 363 62.71 -10.72 47.04
C LEU A 363 62.80 -9.60 48.10
N LEU A 364 61.66 -9.02 48.46
CA LEU A 364 61.57 -7.98 49.48
C LEU A 364 61.79 -8.51 50.90
N ASN A 365 61.64 -9.80 51.14
CA ASN A 365 61.94 -10.43 52.44
C ASN A 365 63.32 -11.13 52.44
N SER A 366 64.18 -10.87 51.44
CA SER A 366 65.53 -11.46 51.33
C SER A 366 66.63 -10.49 51.78
N PRO A 367 67.80 -10.97 52.26
CA PRO A 367 68.95 -10.09 52.54
C PRO A 367 69.34 -9.26 51.30
N PRO A 368 69.59 -7.94 51.41
CA PRO A 368 69.83 -7.16 52.63
C PRO A 368 68.58 -6.57 53.33
N VAL A 369 67.36 -6.92 52.91
CA VAL A 369 66.10 -6.36 53.46
C VAL A 369 65.74 -6.90 54.84
N GLU A 370 66.22 -8.08 55.25
CA GLU A 370 66.07 -8.57 56.64
C GLU A 370 66.57 -7.55 57.68
N VAL A 371 67.56 -6.70 57.33
CA VAL A 371 68.07 -5.62 58.19
C VAL A 371 67.09 -4.43 58.28
N LEU A 372 66.34 -4.16 57.21
CA LEU A 372 65.30 -3.12 57.14
C LEU A 372 63.95 -3.60 57.71
N GLU A 373 63.59 -4.88 57.57
CA GLU A 373 62.39 -5.50 58.17
C GLU A 373 62.36 -5.36 59.70
N TYR A 374 63.52 -5.37 60.36
CA TYR A 374 63.64 -5.13 61.80
C TYR A 374 63.21 -3.70 62.20
N LEU A 375 63.29 -2.75 61.26
CA LEU A 375 62.91 -1.34 61.45
C LEU A 375 61.51 -1.01 60.90
N THR A 376 61.05 -1.73 59.87
CA THR A 376 59.73 -1.53 59.23
C THR A 376 59.10 -2.88 58.84
N LYS A 377 58.20 -3.41 59.67
CA LYS A 377 57.41 -4.61 59.35
C LYS A 377 56.25 -4.25 58.41
N LYS A 378 56.34 -4.50 57.10
CA LYS A 378 55.17 -4.44 56.20
C LYS A 378 55.23 -5.45 55.05
N ASP A 379 54.18 -6.27 54.95
CA ASP A 379 53.91 -7.23 53.87
C ASP A 379 53.10 -6.56 52.75
N ILE A 380 53.42 -6.84 51.48
CA ILE A 380 52.59 -6.43 50.34
C ILE A 380 51.46 -7.45 50.20
N ASN A 381 50.41 -7.24 50.98
CA ASN A 381 49.22 -8.10 50.95
C ASN A 381 48.36 -7.78 49.71
N VAL A 382 48.69 -8.41 48.58
CA VAL A 382 47.92 -8.32 47.32
C VAL A 382 46.94 -9.47 47.12
N SER A 383 47.05 -10.54 47.90
CA SER A 383 46.21 -11.74 47.75
C SER A 383 44.72 -11.43 47.93
N SER A 384 44.37 -10.51 48.82
CA SER A 384 42.98 -10.07 49.02
C SER A 384 42.41 -9.35 47.79
N LEU A 385 43.18 -8.48 47.13
CA LEU A 385 42.79 -7.77 45.90
C LEU A 385 42.69 -8.72 44.70
N ILE A 386 43.60 -9.69 44.59
CA ILE A 386 43.55 -10.72 43.53
C ILE A 386 42.32 -11.62 43.72
N ALA A 387 42.02 -12.03 44.95
CA ALA A 387 40.82 -12.80 45.27
C ALA A 387 39.54 -12.02 44.96
N GLU A 388 39.52 -10.72 45.28
CA GLU A 388 38.41 -9.83 44.95
C GLU A 388 38.20 -9.71 43.43
N ALA A 389 39.27 -9.44 42.66
CA ALA A 389 39.21 -9.39 41.21
C ALA A 389 38.70 -10.71 40.61
N ARG A 390 39.18 -11.87 41.10
CA ARG A 390 38.68 -13.19 40.66
C ARG A 390 37.19 -13.37 40.94
N ARG A 391 36.71 -12.97 42.12
CA ARG A 391 35.29 -13.05 42.47
C ARG A 391 34.43 -12.20 41.53
N GLN A 392 34.88 -10.99 41.23
CA GLN A 392 34.18 -10.09 40.32
C GLN A 392 34.20 -10.61 38.88
N LEU A 393 35.31 -11.18 38.39
CA LEU A 393 35.38 -11.84 37.08
C LEU A 393 34.41 -13.03 36.97
N ASN A 394 34.31 -13.88 38.00
CA ASN A 394 33.33 -14.96 38.05
C ASN A 394 31.89 -14.43 37.98
N ASN A 395 31.61 -13.29 38.63
CA ASN A 395 30.30 -12.65 38.54
C ASN A 395 30.01 -12.14 37.11
N ILE A 396 31.01 -11.59 36.42
CA ILE A 396 30.88 -11.19 35.01
C ILE A 396 30.55 -12.40 34.13
N GLU A 397 31.24 -13.54 34.32
CA GLU A 397 30.99 -14.78 33.56
C GLU A 397 29.52 -15.24 33.69
N ASN A 398 29.02 -15.32 34.92
CA ASN A 398 27.62 -15.72 35.18
C ASN A 398 26.61 -14.74 34.54
N LYS A 399 26.90 -13.43 34.54
CA LYS A 399 26.01 -12.43 33.95
C LYS A 399 26.05 -12.41 32.42
N ILE A 400 27.14 -12.83 31.79
CA ILE A 400 27.19 -13.06 30.34
C ILE A 400 26.31 -14.25 29.94
N ASP A 401 26.29 -15.31 30.75
CA ASP A 401 25.39 -16.45 30.52
C ASP A 401 23.92 -16.04 30.58
N GLU A 402 23.53 -15.37 31.66
CA GLU A 402 22.17 -14.86 31.81
C GLU A 402 21.78 -13.91 30.65
N LEU A 403 22.67 -13.00 30.25
CA LEU A 403 22.43 -12.10 29.10
C LEU A 403 22.23 -12.88 27.79
N THR A 404 23.06 -13.89 27.54
CA THR A 404 22.97 -14.74 26.34
C THR A 404 21.66 -15.53 26.32
N GLU A 405 21.22 -16.03 27.48
CA GLU A 405 19.92 -16.69 27.64
C GLU A 405 18.76 -15.73 27.37
N GLN A 406 18.84 -14.47 27.82
CA GLN A 406 17.79 -13.48 27.55
C GLN A 406 17.68 -13.13 26.06
N PHE A 407 18.81 -12.99 25.35
CA PHE A 407 18.77 -12.81 23.89
C PHE A 407 18.16 -14.01 23.18
N ARG A 408 18.57 -15.22 23.56
CA ARG A 408 17.99 -16.45 23.02
C ARG A 408 16.48 -16.49 23.24
N TYR A 409 16.03 -16.18 24.45
CA TYR A 409 14.60 -16.10 24.77
C TYR A 409 13.87 -15.06 23.94
N ILE A 410 14.47 -13.88 23.70
CA ILE A 410 13.90 -12.88 22.80
C ILE A 410 13.74 -13.44 21.39
N ILE A 411 14.80 -14.04 20.84
CA ILE A 411 14.79 -14.58 19.49
C ILE A 411 13.79 -15.73 19.35
N THR A 412 13.79 -16.69 20.27
CA THR A 412 12.99 -17.92 20.12
C THR A 412 11.55 -17.80 20.62
N GLU A 413 11.29 -16.94 21.61
CA GLU A 413 9.97 -16.86 22.27
C GLU A 413 9.27 -15.51 22.09
N ILE A 414 9.99 -14.40 22.01
CA ILE A 414 9.38 -13.06 21.90
C ILE A 414 9.16 -12.65 20.45
N ILE A 415 10.14 -12.83 19.56
CA ILE A 415 10.01 -12.46 18.15
C ILE A 415 8.84 -13.17 17.45
N PRO A 416 8.62 -14.49 17.61
CA PRO A 416 7.46 -15.15 16.99
C PRO A 416 6.11 -14.61 17.47
N LYS A 417 6.07 -14.02 18.66
CA LYS A 417 4.85 -13.44 19.24
C LYS A 417 4.52 -12.07 18.65
N LEU A 418 5.44 -11.42 17.98
CA LEU A 418 5.20 -10.12 17.33
C LEU A 418 4.15 -10.18 16.21
N LEU A 419 3.77 -11.36 15.74
CA LEU A 419 2.69 -11.49 14.76
C LEU A 419 1.28 -11.49 15.39
N HIS A 420 1.16 -11.61 16.72
CA HIS A 420 -0.16 -11.72 17.38
C HIS A 420 -0.28 -11.12 18.79
N GLU A 421 0.81 -10.72 19.44
CA GLU A 421 0.74 -10.15 20.78
C GLU A 421 0.24 -8.71 20.77
N GLY A 422 -0.46 -8.36 21.87
CA GLY A 422 -0.91 -7.02 22.19
C GLY A 422 -2.15 -6.52 21.44
N PHE A 423 -2.59 -7.19 20.37
CA PHE A 423 -3.80 -6.79 19.64
C PHE A 423 -4.61 -8.01 19.18
N GLN A 424 -5.84 -8.13 19.68
CA GLN A 424 -6.78 -9.20 19.34
C GLN A 424 -7.99 -8.60 18.65
N PHE A 425 -8.33 -9.15 17.49
CA PHE A 425 -9.54 -8.85 16.74
C PHE A 425 -10.33 -10.13 16.46
N GLY A 426 -11.61 -9.97 16.17
CA GLY A 426 -12.53 -11.09 16.05
C GLY A 426 -12.83 -11.76 17.39
N THR A 427 -13.49 -12.91 17.34
CA THR A 427 -13.81 -13.74 18.51
C THR A 427 -12.76 -14.81 18.80
N GLU A 428 -11.72 -14.90 17.97
CA GLU A 428 -10.77 -16.01 17.94
C GLU A 428 -9.35 -15.56 18.32
N GLN A 429 -8.58 -16.47 18.91
CA GLN A 429 -7.16 -16.23 19.17
C GLN A 429 -6.34 -16.73 17.99
N TRP A 430 -5.69 -15.81 17.26
CA TRP A 430 -4.83 -16.12 16.13
C TRP A 430 -3.35 -16.06 16.48
N TYR A 431 -2.54 -16.80 15.71
CA TYR A 431 -1.08 -16.84 15.84
C TYR A 431 -0.36 -15.92 14.82
N ASP A 432 -1.14 -15.23 13.99
CA ASP A 432 -0.75 -14.28 12.95
C ASP A 432 -1.95 -13.36 12.65
N THR A 433 -2.13 -12.31 13.44
CA THR A 433 -3.37 -11.52 13.49
C THR A 433 -3.74 -10.94 12.14
N VAL A 434 -2.79 -10.29 11.46
CA VAL A 434 -3.06 -9.57 10.20
C VAL A 434 -3.49 -10.53 9.09
N VAL A 435 -2.72 -11.62 8.87
CA VAL A 435 -3.02 -12.54 7.77
C VAL A 435 -4.28 -13.37 8.03
N GLU A 436 -4.48 -13.83 9.27
CA GLU A 436 -5.65 -14.66 9.58
C GLU A 436 -6.95 -13.83 9.53
N GLU A 437 -6.91 -12.57 9.96
CA GLU A 437 -8.09 -11.69 9.87
C GLU A 437 -8.47 -11.39 8.42
N MET A 438 -7.48 -11.07 7.59
CA MET A 438 -7.71 -10.90 6.15
C MET A 438 -8.24 -12.21 5.54
N ASN A 439 -7.60 -13.35 5.79
CA ASN A 439 -8.05 -14.63 5.24
C ASN A 439 -9.50 -14.93 5.62
N ALA A 440 -9.87 -14.72 6.89
CA ALA A 440 -11.23 -14.95 7.37
C ALA A 440 -12.25 -14.00 6.73
N HIS A 441 -11.91 -12.71 6.62
CA HIS A 441 -12.74 -11.72 5.94
C HIS A 441 -12.94 -12.06 4.45
N PHE A 442 -11.85 -12.26 3.71
CA PHE A 442 -11.89 -12.50 2.27
C PHE A 442 -12.56 -13.84 1.90
N SER A 443 -12.52 -14.85 2.78
CA SER A 443 -13.27 -16.09 2.58
C SER A 443 -14.79 -15.87 2.59
N ILE A 444 -15.28 -14.94 3.44
CA ILE A 444 -16.69 -14.55 3.49
C ILE A 444 -17.05 -13.75 2.24
N VAL A 445 -16.20 -12.79 1.85
CA VAL A 445 -16.39 -11.99 0.64
C VAL A 445 -16.45 -12.87 -0.61
N GLU A 446 -15.53 -13.83 -0.76
CA GLU A 446 -15.53 -14.80 -1.86
C GLU A 446 -16.83 -15.62 -1.91
N THR A 447 -17.33 -16.05 -0.75
CA THR A 447 -18.62 -16.75 -0.67
C THR A 447 -19.79 -15.83 -1.07
N ASN A 448 -19.75 -14.56 -0.65
CA ASN A 448 -20.79 -13.60 -0.92
C ASN A 448 -20.86 -13.18 -2.40
N ILE A 449 -19.71 -13.03 -3.07
CA ILE A 449 -19.69 -12.73 -4.51
C ILE A 449 -20.26 -13.88 -5.34
N GLU A 450 -19.98 -15.14 -4.98
CA GLU A 450 -20.60 -16.30 -5.65
C GLU A 450 -22.13 -16.30 -5.50
N LYS A 451 -22.62 -16.01 -4.29
CA LYS A 451 -24.05 -15.91 -4.02
C LYS A 451 -24.71 -14.78 -4.81
N LEU A 452 -24.10 -13.60 -4.86
CA LEU A 452 -24.60 -12.46 -5.62
C LEU A 452 -24.61 -12.77 -7.13
N HIS A 453 -23.53 -13.37 -7.65
CA HIS A 453 -23.43 -13.78 -9.04
C HIS A 453 -24.52 -14.79 -9.42
N GLN A 454 -24.79 -15.78 -8.56
CA GLN A 454 -25.90 -16.73 -8.75
C GLN A 454 -27.27 -16.04 -8.70
N GLN A 455 -27.46 -15.08 -7.78
CA GLN A 455 -28.71 -14.31 -7.66
C GLN A 455 -28.98 -13.49 -8.93
N ILE A 456 -27.98 -12.80 -9.49
CA ILE A 456 -28.13 -12.01 -10.71
C ILE A 456 -28.42 -12.91 -11.93
N ASN A 457 -27.76 -14.06 -12.03
CA ASN A 457 -28.06 -15.05 -13.08
C ASN A 457 -29.50 -15.58 -12.99
N LEU A 458 -30.00 -15.80 -11.78
CA LEU A 458 -31.38 -16.19 -11.53
C LEU A 458 -32.35 -15.07 -11.94
N PHE A 459 -32.05 -13.82 -11.55
CA PHE A 459 -32.83 -12.66 -11.92
C PHE A 459 -32.92 -12.47 -13.44
N LYS A 460 -31.79 -12.58 -14.15
CA LYS A 460 -31.75 -12.58 -15.62
C LYS A 460 -32.70 -13.63 -16.21
N ARG A 461 -32.70 -14.86 -15.68
CA ARG A 461 -33.62 -15.91 -16.13
C ARG A 461 -35.08 -15.54 -15.87
N GLN A 462 -35.39 -14.98 -14.70
CA GLN A 462 -36.76 -14.54 -14.35
C GLN A 462 -37.25 -13.42 -15.28
N VAL A 463 -36.39 -12.46 -15.62
CA VAL A 463 -36.70 -11.41 -16.60
C VAL A 463 -37.05 -12.04 -17.96
N GLN A 464 -36.23 -12.99 -18.44
CA GLN A 464 -36.47 -13.68 -19.71
C GLN A 464 -37.75 -14.53 -19.70
N GLU A 465 -38.03 -15.24 -18.61
CA GLU A 465 -39.25 -16.02 -18.45
C GLU A 465 -40.49 -15.12 -18.44
N THR A 466 -40.41 -13.96 -17.79
CA THR A 466 -41.49 -12.96 -17.77
C THR A 466 -41.75 -12.41 -19.17
N ALA A 467 -40.69 -12.11 -19.94
CA ALA A 467 -40.80 -11.69 -21.34
C ALA A 467 -41.54 -12.73 -22.21
N ASN A 468 -41.16 -14.01 -22.07
CA ASN A 468 -41.78 -15.11 -22.80
C ASN A 468 -43.27 -15.25 -22.43
N GLN A 469 -43.59 -15.17 -21.14
CA GLN A 469 -44.98 -15.26 -20.66
C GLN A 469 -45.86 -14.12 -21.17
N PHE A 470 -45.34 -12.90 -21.21
CA PHE A 470 -46.07 -11.76 -21.79
C PHE A 470 -46.34 -12.01 -23.28
N SER A 471 -45.34 -12.49 -24.03
CA SER A 471 -45.49 -12.83 -25.46
C SER A 471 -46.53 -13.95 -25.69
N GLU A 472 -46.47 -15.02 -24.91
CA GLU A 472 -47.42 -16.15 -25.00
C GLU A 472 -48.85 -15.72 -24.64
N THR A 473 -48.99 -14.88 -23.62
CA THR A 473 -50.29 -14.34 -23.20
C THR A 473 -50.89 -13.45 -24.29
N ASP A 474 -50.09 -12.55 -24.90
CA ASP A 474 -50.52 -11.70 -25.99
C ASP A 474 -50.96 -12.50 -27.21
N LEU A 475 -50.20 -13.53 -27.59
CA LEU A 475 -50.56 -14.44 -28.69
C LEU A 475 -51.86 -15.20 -28.38
N SER A 476 -52.01 -15.71 -27.17
CA SER A 476 -53.22 -16.42 -26.75
C SER A 476 -54.47 -15.52 -26.79
N ILE A 477 -54.34 -14.27 -26.32
CA ILE A 477 -55.42 -13.28 -26.39
C ILE A 477 -55.75 -12.95 -27.85
N ALA A 478 -54.74 -12.72 -28.69
CA ALA A 478 -54.93 -12.43 -30.12
C ALA A 478 -55.64 -13.58 -30.85
N ASP A 479 -55.25 -14.83 -30.56
CA ASP A 479 -55.88 -16.02 -31.12
C ASP A 479 -57.32 -16.20 -30.62
N ALA A 480 -57.59 -15.96 -29.33
CA ALA A 480 -58.94 -16.01 -28.77
C ALA A 480 -59.85 -14.96 -29.41
N ILE A 481 -59.36 -13.73 -29.60
CA ILE A 481 -60.08 -12.66 -30.29
C ILE A 481 -60.36 -13.04 -31.74
N THR A 482 -59.34 -13.54 -32.46
CA THR A 482 -59.45 -13.93 -33.87
C THR A 482 -60.47 -15.05 -34.07
N ASN A 483 -60.47 -16.03 -33.17
CA ASN A 483 -61.36 -17.19 -33.22
C ASN A 483 -62.69 -16.99 -32.48
N LYS A 484 -62.92 -15.80 -31.89
CA LYS A 484 -64.11 -15.46 -31.08
C LYS A 484 -64.37 -16.46 -29.94
N GLN A 485 -63.30 -16.90 -29.28
CA GLN A 485 -63.35 -17.79 -28.12
C GLN A 485 -63.23 -16.98 -26.83
N ASP A 486 -63.71 -17.55 -25.71
CA ASP A 486 -63.51 -16.97 -24.40
C ASP A 486 -62.01 -16.96 -24.04
N ILE A 487 -61.54 -15.81 -23.52
CA ILE A 487 -60.16 -15.65 -23.09
C ILE A 487 -59.96 -16.48 -21.81
N THR A 488 -59.13 -17.52 -21.91
CA THR A 488 -58.72 -18.35 -20.78
C THR A 488 -57.23 -18.12 -20.48
N SER A 489 -56.81 -16.86 -20.33
CA SER A 489 -55.46 -16.57 -19.87
C SER A 489 -55.38 -16.76 -18.36
N ASN A 490 -54.59 -17.75 -17.94
CA ASN A 490 -54.14 -17.87 -16.56
C ASN A 490 -52.65 -17.47 -16.57
N PRO A 491 -52.32 -16.17 -16.36
CA PRO A 491 -50.93 -15.77 -16.30
C PRO A 491 -50.28 -16.46 -15.10
N SER A 492 -49.39 -17.42 -15.38
CA SER A 492 -48.54 -18.01 -14.34
C SER A 492 -47.53 -16.95 -13.94
N ILE A 493 -47.55 -16.52 -12.68
CA ILE A 493 -46.51 -15.64 -12.14
C ILE A 493 -45.23 -16.49 -12.04
N ALA A 494 -44.09 -15.96 -12.50
CA ALA A 494 -42.81 -16.60 -12.24
C ALA A 494 -42.67 -16.85 -10.73
N PRO A 495 -42.28 -18.06 -10.29
CA PRO A 495 -42.23 -18.36 -8.87
C PRO A 495 -41.27 -17.40 -8.14
N LEU A 496 -41.68 -16.93 -6.97
CA LEU A 496 -40.81 -16.23 -6.02
C LEU A 496 -39.56 -17.09 -5.78
N SER A 497 -38.40 -16.51 -6.06
CA SER A 497 -37.12 -17.12 -5.72
C SER A 497 -36.92 -17.04 -4.20
N GLU A 498 -36.25 -18.04 -3.61
CA GLU A 498 -35.78 -17.91 -2.23
C GLU A 498 -34.86 -16.70 -2.13
N ARG A 499 -35.09 -15.83 -1.13
CA ARG A 499 -34.28 -14.63 -0.94
C ARG A 499 -32.85 -15.02 -0.57
N THR A 500 -31.90 -14.67 -1.43
CA THR A 500 -30.47 -14.80 -1.13
C THR A 500 -30.08 -13.81 -0.05
N THR A 501 -29.44 -14.28 1.02
CA THR A 501 -28.89 -13.42 2.08
C THR A 501 -27.38 -13.58 2.12
N LEU A 502 -26.65 -12.46 2.02
CA LEU A 502 -25.21 -12.43 2.21
C LEU A 502 -24.85 -12.39 3.71
N GLU A 503 -23.66 -12.92 4.04
CA GLU A 503 -23.17 -12.94 5.42
C GLU A 503 -22.37 -11.68 5.71
N THR A 504 -22.65 -11.00 6.83
CA THR A 504 -21.83 -9.86 7.27
C THR A 504 -20.51 -10.35 7.88
N SER A 505 -19.37 -9.92 7.33
CA SER A 505 -18.05 -10.24 7.89
C SER A 505 -17.86 -9.59 9.27
N PRO A 506 -17.55 -10.37 10.33
CA PRO A 506 -17.21 -9.82 11.65
C PRO A 506 -15.72 -9.38 11.74
N TYR A 507 -14.97 -9.52 10.65
CA TYR A 507 -13.51 -9.36 10.57
C TYR A 507 -13.12 -8.12 9.75
N LEU A 508 -11.87 -7.67 9.92
CA LEU A 508 -11.28 -6.53 9.21
C LEU A 508 -11.99 -5.20 9.47
N LYS A 509 -12.55 -5.02 10.68
CA LYS A 509 -13.30 -3.80 11.07
C LYS A 509 -12.46 -2.53 11.11
N ARG A 510 -11.14 -2.65 11.09
CA ARG A 510 -10.18 -1.55 10.98
C ARG A 510 -9.57 -1.45 9.59
N THR A 511 -10.26 -2.02 8.61
CA THR A 511 -9.83 -2.07 7.22
C THR A 511 -8.41 -2.63 7.08
N MET A 512 -7.70 -2.30 6.02
CA MET A 512 -6.26 -2.58 5.89
C MET A 512 -5.39 -1.71 6.82
N PHE A 513 -5.96 -0.82 7.64
CA PHE A 513 -5.18 -0.13 8.69
C PHE A 513 -4.73 -1.08 9.81
N ILE A 514 -5.27 -2.31 9.87
CA ILE A 514 -4.88 -3.37 10.83
C ILE A 514 -3.37 -3.62 10.88
N LYS A 515 -2.66 -3.52 9.73
CA LYS A 515 -1.23 -3.79 9.67
C LYS A 515 -0.42 -2.76 10.45
N GLU A 516 -0.72 -1.47 10.30
CA GLU A 516 -0.03 -0.40 11.05
C GLU A 516 -0.35 -0.49 12.55
N LEU A 517 -1.61 -0.78 12.89
CA LEU A 517 -2.01 -0.99 14.28
C LEU A 517 -1.22 -2.14 14.94
N GLN A 518 -1.11 -3.28 14.26
CA GLN A 518 -0.33 -4.41 14.76
C GLN A 518 1.16 -4.07 14.82
N LEU A 519 1.72 -3.33 13.86
CA LEU A 519 3.11 -2.89 13.87
C LEU A 519 3.43 -2.07 15.12
N ASP A 520 2.61 -1.06 15.42
CA ASP A 520 2.84 -0.18 16.57
C ASP A 520 2.78 -0.94 17.90
N VAL A 521 1.80 -1.83 18.03
CA VAL A 521 1.65 -2.67 19.22
C VAL A 521 2.82 -3.64 19.37
N SER A 522 3.20 -4.35 18.30
CA SER A 522 4.33 -5.28 18.31
C SER A 522 5.64 -4.57 18.60
N PHE A 523 5.84 -3.39 18.03
CA PHE A 523 7.03 -2.58 18.26
C PHE A 523 7.12 -2.09 19.71
N HIS A 524 6.01 -1.64 20.28
CA HIS A 524 5.95 -1.31 21.70
C HIS A 524 6.26 -2.53 22.58
N PHE A 525 5.68 -3.69 22.26
CA PHE A 525 5.90 -4.93 23.01
C PHE A 525 7.37 -5.36 23.03
N ILE A 526 8.04 -5.42 21.87
CA ILE A 526 9.47 -5.79 21.81
C ILE A 526 10.34 -4.77 22.56
N LYS A 527 10.03 -3.47 22.46
CA LYS A 527 10.73 -2.42 23.20
C LYS A 527 10.65 -2.62 24.71
N VAL A 528 9.46 -2.95 25.23
CA VAL A 528 9.29 -3.27 26.65
C VAL A 528 10.06 -4.53 27.05
N LYS A 529 10.01 -5.58 26.22
CA LYS A 529 10.73 -6.84 26.49
C LYS A 529 12.24 -6.66 26.48
N VAL A 530 12.81 -5.99 25.48
CA VAL A 530 14.25 -5.70 25.42
C VAL A 530 14.69 -4.84 26.61
N ASN A 531 13.94 -3.79 26.96
CA ASN A 531 14.27 -2.97 28.13
C ASN A 531 14.22 -3.75 29.45
N ASN A 532 13.28 -4.69 29.61
CA ASN A 532 13.16 -5.45 30.85
C ASN A 532 14.14 -6.63 30.93
N LEU A 533 14.49 -7.23 29.80
CA LEU A 533 15.26 -8.47 29.74
C LEU A 533 16.73 -8.26 29.41
N ILE A 534 17.10 -7.20 28.67
CA ILE A 534 18.51 -6.98 28.26
C ILE A 534 19.16 -5.89 29.11
N PHE A 535 18.49 -4.76 29.26
CA PHE A 535 19.07 -3.58 29.93
C PHE A 535 19.61 -3.86 31.35
N PRO A 536 18.94 -4.63 32.24
CA PRO A 536 19.44 -4.87 33.59
C PRO A 536 20.79 -5.62 33.60
N PHE A 537 20.96 -6.60 32.71
CA PHE A 537 22.19 -7.40 32.64
C PHE A 537 23.34 -6.59 32.04
N VAL A 538 23.09 -5.83 30.98
CA VAL A 538 24.10 -4.92 30.39
C VAL A 538 24.55 -3.89 31.41
N HIS A 539 23.60 -3.30 32.15
CA HIS A 539 23.93 -2.32 33.18
C HIS A 539 24.77 -2.95 34.31
N LEU A 540 24.40 -4.14 34.78
CA LEU A 540 25.13 -4.83 35.84
C LEU A 540 26.54 -5.25 35.38
N LEU A 541 26.68 -5.76 34.16
CA LEU A 541 27.97 -6.11 33.56
C LEU A 541 28.90 -4.89 33.49
N HIS A 542 28.37 -3.73 33.10
CA HIS A 542 29.14 -2.48 33.10
C HIS A 542 29.64 -2.12 34.51
N GLN A 543 28.78 -2.23 35.53
CA GLN A 543 29.18 -1.94 36.93
C GLN A 543 30.24 -2.93 37.44
N LEU A 544 30.11 -4.21 37.11
CA LEU A 544 31.08 -5.23 37.48
C LEU A 544 32.42 -5.01 36.78
N ALA A 545 32.43 -4.65 35.49
CA ALA A 545 33.66 -4.33 34.77
C ALA A 545 34.40 -3.13 35.40
N LEU A 546 33.67 -2.06 35.75
CA LEU A 546 34.23 -0.91 36.47
C LEU A 546 34.82 -1.30 37.84
N ALA A 547 34.18 -2.21 38.57
CA ALA A 547 34.70 -2.71 39.85
C ALA A 547 36.01 -3.50 39.67
N VAL A 548 36.10 -4.32 38.63
CA VAL A 548 37.31 -5.07 38.29
C VAL A 548 38.45 -4.12 37.92
N GLU A 549 38.18 -3.15 37.05
CA GLU A 549 39.13 -2.11 36.66
C GLU A 549 39.69 -1.38 37.88
N ASN A 550 38.83 -0.84 38.75
CA ASN A 550 39.25 -0.17 39.99
C ASN A 550 40.10 -1.08 40.90
N THR A 551 39.76 -2.37 40.96
CA THR A 551 40.51 -3.36 41.75
C THR A 551 41.90 -3.61 41.15
N LEU A 552 42.00 -3.71 39.82
CA LEU A 552 43.26 -3.88 39.10
C LEU A 552 44.15 -2.65 39.18
N GLU A 553 43.58 -1.44 39.07
CA GLU A 553 44.31 -0.19 39.26
C GLU A 553 44.85 -0.06 40.70
N THR A 554 44.03 -0.39 41.70
CA THR A 554 44.45 -0.41 43.11
C THR A 554 45.56 -1.44 43.34
N LEU A 555 45.45 -2.61 42.71
CA LEU A 555 46.47 -3.65 42.74
C LEU A 555 47.79 -3.16 42.11
N SER A 556 47.73 -2.54 40.93
CA SER A 556 48.89 -1.96 40.25
C SER A 556 49.55 -0.86 41.10
N ALA A 557 48.77 0.06 41.66
CA ALA A 557 49.25 1.11 42.54
C ALA A 557 49.93 0.55 43.82
N THR A 558 49.34 -0.48 44.44
CA THR A 558 49.89 -1.14 45.63
C THR A 558 51.26 -1.75 45.33
N VAL A 559 51.40 -2.42 44.19
CA VAL A 559 52.67 -3.00 43.75
C VAL A 559 53.69 -1.92 43.37
N LYS A 560 53.28 -0.83 42.72
CA LYS A 560 54.17 0.30 42.36
C LYS A 560 54.66 1.10 43.57
N MET A 561 53.87 1.16 44.65
CA MET A 561 54.26 1.84 45.90
C MET A 561 55.22 1.01 46.77
N ALA A 562 55.32 -0.30 46.53
CA ALA A 562 56.16 -1.19 47.31
C ALA A 562 57.62 -0.73 47.46
N PRO A 563 58.34 -0.30 46.40
CA PRO A 563 59.74 0.13 46.53
C PRO A 563 59.89 1.42 47.35
N HIS A 564 58.98 2.39 47.18
CA HIS A 564 59.07 3.71 47.81
C HIS A 564 58.94 3.66 49.35
N LEU A 565 58.32 2.61 49.89
CA LEU A 565 58.20 2.39 51.33
C LEU A 565 59.53 1.98 51.99
N TYR A 566 60.50 1.46 51.23
CA TYR A 566 61.79 0.96 51.75
C TYR A 566 62.96 1.93 51.56
N PHE A 567 62.93 2.77 50.52
CA PHE A 567 64.06 3.64 50.16
C PHE A 567 64.06 5.03 50.83
N THR A 568 63.21 5.26 51.84
CA THR A 568 63.16 6.53 52.60
C THR A 568 64.08 6.54 53.84
N VAL A 569 64.83 5.47 54.10
CA VAL A 569 65.72 5.31 55.27
C VAL A 569 67.18 5.46 54.85
N SER A 570 67.94 6.34 55.52
CA SER A 570 69.38 6.52 55.27
C SER A 570 70.20 5.35 55.85
N LEU A 571 70.92 4.60 55.00
CA LEU A 571 71.71 3.43 55.39
C LEU A 571 73.16 3.79 55.82
N PRO A 572 73.74 3.12 56.84
CA PRO A 572 75.16 3.27 57.20
C PRO A 572 76.10 2.77 56.10
N GLY A 573 77.20 3.49 55.85
CA GLY A 573 78.12 3.28 54.72
C GLY A 573 78.79 1.89 54.58
N LYS A 574 78.70 1.02 55.60
CA LYS A 574 79.22 -0.37 55.55
C LYS A 574 78.29 -1.36 54.85
N PHE A 575 77.05 -0.98 54.54
CA PHE A 575 76.05 -1.84 53.90
C PHE A 575 75.85 -1.55 52.41
N ILE A 576 76.36 -0.42 51.90
CA ILE A 576 76.12 0.05 50.52
C ILE A 576 76.51 -1.00 49.46
N SER A 577 77.60 -1.74 49.67
CA SER A 577 78.04 -2.79 48.72
C SER A 577 77.08 -3.97 48.60
N SER A 578 76.26 -4.24 49.63
CA SER A 578 75.26 -5.33 49.64
C SER A 578 73.96 -4.95 48.93
N PHE A 579 73.74 -3.66 48.63
CA PHE A 579 72.58 -3.14 47.90
C PHE A 579 72.88 -2.85 46.41
N THR A 580 74.13 -3.06 45.96
CA THR A 580 74.51 -2.85 44.56
C THR A 580 73.64 -3.70 43.62
N ASN A 581 72.85 -3.05 42.77
CA ASN A 581 71.87 -3.63 41.83
C ASN A 581 70.61 -4.26 42.48
N PHE A 582 70.36 -4.05 43.78
CA PHE A 582 69.14 -4.53 44.43
C PHE A 582 67.92 -3.72 43.97
N ASP A 583 68.07 -2.40 43.86
CA ASP A 583 67.01 -1.48 43.40
C ASP A 583 66.55 -1.83 41.98
N GLU A 584 67.49 -2.14 41.08
CA GLU A 584 67.19 -2.60 39.72
C GLU A 584 66.40 -3.92 39.73
N LYS A 585 66.79 -4.90 40.57
CA LYS A 585 66.07 -6.18 40.70
C LYS A 585 64.67 -6.01 41.27
N VAL A 586 64.49 -5.14 42.25
CA VAL A 586 63.17 -4.83 42.83
C VAL A 586 62.31 -4.10 41.80
N GLN A 587 62.87 -3.12 41.08
CA GLN A 587 62.16 -2.40 40.04
C GLN A 587 61.74 -3.32 38.88
N ASP A 588 62.62 -4.24 38.47
CA ASP A 588 62.32 -5.26 37.46
C ASP A 588 61.23 -6.23 37.94
N ALA A 589 61.28 -6.66 39.20
CA ALA A 589 60.25 -7.52 39.79
C ALA A 589 58.89 -6.80 39.88
N VAL A 590 58.88 -5.52 40.25
CA VAL A 590 57.67 -4.66 40.24
C VAL A 590 57.13 -4.53 38.83
N ASN A 591 57.95 -4.18 37.85
CA ASN A 591 57.54 -4.05 36.44
C ASN A 591 56.97 -5.38 35.89
N ASN A 592 57.57 -6.52 36.27
CA ASN A 592 57.13 -7.84 35.86
C ASN A 592 55.74 -8.21 36.41
N VAL A 593 55.37 -7.68 37.59
CA VAL A 593 54.04 -7.84 38.21
C VAL A 593 53.04 -6.83 37.62
N THR A 594 53.42 -5.55 37.46
CA THR A 594 52.51 -4.47 37.06
C THR A 594 52.15 -4.51 35.58
N GLY A 595 53.07 -4.91 34.69
CA GLY A 595 52.81 -4.96 33.24
C GLY A 595 51.57 -5.78 32.85
N PRO A 596 51.43 -7.04 33.32
CA PRO A 596 50.22 -7.83 33.10
C PRO A 596 48.95 -7.24 33.73
N ILE A 597 49.06 -6.60 34.90
CA ILE A 597 47.91 -5.95 35.58
C ILE A 597 47.41 -4.76 34.74
N ASP A 598 48.31 -3.88 34.32
CA ASP A 598 47.97 -2.68 33.54
C ASP A 598 47.37 -3.07 32.18
N THR A 599 47.92 -4.12 31.54
CA THR A 599 47.37 -4.68 30.30
C THR A 599 45.95 -5.24 30.50
N LEU A 600 45.74 -5.95 31.61
CA LEU A 600 44.42 -6.49 31.95
C LEU A 600 43.41 -5.39 32.26
N ALA A 601 43.81 -4.36 33.02
CA ALA A 601 42.96 -3.21 33.34
C ALA A 601 42.47 -2.50 32.07
N SER A 602 43.37 -2.23 31.12
CA SER A 602 43.01 -1.63 29.82
C SER A 602 42.04 -2.50 29.00
N ARG A 603 42.16 -3.83 29.05
CA ARG A 603 41.21 -4.74 28.39
C ARG A 603 39.82 -4.72 29.05
N VAL A 604 39.78 -4.68 30.38
CA VAL A 604 38.54 -4.58 31.15
C VAL A 604 37.85 -3.23 30.91
N GLU A 605 38.62 -2.14 30.83
CA GLU A 605 38.15 -0.81 30.43
C GLU A 605 37.51 -0.86 29.03
N GLY A 606 38.17 -1.50 28.06
CA GLY A 606 37.62 -1.71 26.71
C GLY A 606 36.28 -2.46 26.71
N LEU A 607 36.13 -3.50 27.54
CA LEU A 607 34.85 -4.20 27.73
C LEU A 607 33.79 -3.29 28.35
N ARG A 608 34.13 -2.54 29.41
CA ARG A 608 33.23 -1.60 30.08
C ARG A 608 32.69 -0.57 29.08
N ASP A 609 33.57 0.02 28.30
CA ASP A 609 33.22 1.01 27.28
C ASP A 609 32.33 0.40 26.18
N GLY A 610 32.61 -0.84 25.77
CA GLY A 610 31.76 -1.61 24.87
C GLY A 610 30.34 -1.81 25.41
N LEU A 611 30.21 -2.21 26.67
CA LEU A 611 28.91 -2.39 27.35
C LEU A 611 28.15 -1.06 27.49
N TYR A 612 28.86 0.04 27.77
CA TYR A 612 28.27 1.38 27.80
C TYR A 612 27.72 1.79 26.42
N ARG A 613 28.52 1.59 25.36
CA ARG A 613 28.08 1.85 23.97
C ARG A 613 26.87 0.99 23.60
N PHE A 614 26.89 -0.30 23.94
CA PHE A 614 25.77 -1.19 23.68
C PHE A 614 24.49 -0.69 24.36
N LYS A 615 24.56 -0.32 25.64
CA LYS A 615 23.44 0.27 26.39
C LYS A 615 22.84 1.49 25.67
N LEU A 616 23.67 2.37 25.12
CA LEU A 616 23.23 3.56 24.40
C LEU A 616 22.63 3.25 23.02
N ARG A 617 23.01 2.14 22.39
CA ARG A 617 22.56 1.73 21.05
C ARG A 617 21.32 0.83 21.04
N ILE A 618 20.84 0.35 22.19
CA ILE A 618 19.58 -0.43 22.28
C ILE A 618 18.40 0.25 21.55
N PRO A 619 18.16 1.58 21.68
CA PRO A 619 17.11 2.24 20.91
C PRO A 619 17.31 2.13 19.40
N VAL A 620 18.55 2.29 18.92
CA VAL A 620 18.90 2.20 17.50
C VAL A 620 18.66 0.79 16.96
N ILE A 621 19.01 -0.25 17.73
CA ILE A 621 18.72 -1.66 17.38
C ILE A 621 17.22 -1.86 17.17
N LEU A 622 16.40 -1.36 18.10
CA LEU A 622 14.94 -1.47 18.00
C LEU A 622 14.42 -0.71 16.77
N ASP A 623 14.83 0.54 16.57
CA ASP A 623 14.39 1.35 15.44
C ASP A 623 14.77 0.72 14.09
N ARG A 624 15.98 0.14 13.98
CA ARG A 624 16.43 -0.64 12.81
C ARG A 624 15.66 -1.94 12.62
N PHE A 625 15.11 -2.52 13.68
CA PHE A 625 14.34 -3.76 13.63
C PHE A 625 12.86 -3.55 13.22
N ARG A 626 12.28 -2.35 13.46
CA ARG A 626 10.87 -2.04 13.15
C ARG A 626 10.45 -2.42 11.70
N PRO A 627 11.23 -2.11 10.64
CA PRO A 627 10.86 -2.49 9.27
C PRO A 627 10.76 -4.01 9.04
N TYR A 628 11.53 -4.81 9.77
CA TYR A 628 11.46 -6.28 9.68
C TYR A 628 10.19 -6.83 10.32
N ILE A 629 9.70 -6.18 11.38
CA ILE A 629 8.38 -6.49 11.97
C ILE A 629 7.30 -6.16 10.94
N GLU A 630 7.32 -4.95 10.39
CA GLU A 630 6.32 -4.50 9.40
C GLU A 630 6.21 -5.46 8.21
N HIS A 631 7.35 -5.82 7.62
CA HIS A 631 7.40 -6.74 6.49
C HIS A 631 6.96 -8.17 6.87
N ALA A 632 7.21 -8.60 8.10
CA ALA A 632 6.82 -9.93 8.57
C ALA A 632 5.34 -10.06 8.93
N LEU A 633 4.67 -8.96 9.28
CA LEU A 633 3.21 -8.94 9.44
C LEU A 633 2.52 -9.24 8.11
N PHE A 634 2.97 -8.57 7.05
CA PHE A 634 2.58 -8.84 5.67
C PHE A 634 3.57 -8.14 4.73
N ASP A 635 4.06 -8.83 3.71
CA ASP A 635 4.96 -8.22 2.71
C ASP A 635 4.38 -6.91 2.14
N ASN A 636 5.13 -5.81 2.22
CA ASN A 636 4.64 -4.47 1.86
C ASN A 636 4.11 -4.37 0.43
N ASN A 637 4.82 -4.97 -0.53
CA ASN A 637 4.40 -4.92 -1.93
C ASN A 637 3.12 -5.74 -2.12
N ARG A 638 3.09 -6.94 -1.55
CA ARG A 638 1.91 -7.83 -1.63
C ARG A 638 0.70 -7.27 -0.91
N TYR A 639 0.90 -6.55 0.19
CA TYR A 639 -0.16 -5.85 0.90
C TYR A 639 -0.78 -4.78 0.02
N ASN A 640 0.05 -3.99 -0.66
CA ASN A 640 -0.41 -2.98 -1.61
C ASN A 640 -1.11 -3.61 -2.82
N GLU A 641 -0.66 -4.76 -3.32
CA GLU A 641 -1.36 -5.48 -4.41
C GLU A 641 -2.79 -5.89 -4.01
N VAL A 642 -2.99 -6.40 -2.78
CA VAL A 642 -4.33 -6.70 -2.25
C VAL A 642 -5.19 -5.44 -2.20
N TYR A 643 -4.63 -4.33 -1.70
CA TYR A 643 -5.30 -3.04 -1.66
C TYR A 643 -5.77 -2.59 -3.06
N LEU A 644 -4.92 -2.72 -4.09
CA LEU A 644 -5.27 -2.31 -5.45
C LEU A 644 -6.38 -3.15 -6.06
N TYR A 645 -6.36 -4.47 -5.86
CA TYR A 645 -7.45 -5.33 -6.33
C TYR A 645 -8.79 -4.99 -5.68
N ASN A 646 -8.79 -4.64 -4.38
CA ASN A 646 -10.02 -4.25 -3.69
C ASN A 646 -10.55 -2.90 -4.18
N HIS A 647 -9.68 -1.92 -4.43
CA HIS A 647 -10.09 -0.65 -5.04
C HIS A 647 -10.73 -0.85 -6.43
N ALA A 648 -10.10 -1.65 -7.28
CA ALA A 648 -10.64 -1.93 -8.61
C ALA A 648 -11.96 -2.71 -8.55
N ALA A 649 -12.10 -3.64 -7.60
CA ALA A 649 -13.35 -4.35 -7.33
C ALA A 649 -14.45 -3.39 -6.85
N LEU A 650 -14.10 -2.47 -5.95
CA LEU A 650 -15.03 -1.49 -5.38
C LEU A 650 -15.59 -0.55 -6.45
N ALA A 651 -14.76 -0.08 -7.38
CA ALA A 651 -15.18 0.73 -8.53
C ALA A 651 -16.31 0.07 -9.33
N LEU A 652 -16.12 -1.20 -9.71
CA LEU A 652 -17.10 -1.96 -10.49
C LEU A 652 -18.39 -2.27 -9.69
N LEU A 653 -18.29 -2.41 -8.37
CA LEU A 653 -19.47 -2.58 -7.51
C LEU A 653 -20.29 -1.29 -7.41
N LYS A 654 -19.65 -0.12 -7.32
CA LYS A 654 -20.34 1.19 -7.38
C LYS A 654 -21.07 1.37 -8.72
N GLU A 655 -20.46 0.94 -9.82
CA GLU A 655 -21.11 0.98 -11.15
C GLU A 655 -22.30 0.02 -11.25
N THR A 656 -22.22 -1.12 -10.57
CA THR A 656 -23.34 -2.07 -10.47
C THR A 656 -24.51 -1.47 -9.69
N ASP A 657 -24.26 -0.68 -8.64
CA ASP A 657 -25.33 0.07 -7.93
C ASP A 657 -26.06 1.01 -8.89
N ILE A 658 -25.32 1.77 -9.71
CA ILE A 658 -25.91 2.72 -10.67
C ILE A 658 -26.83 1.99 -11.67
N LEU A 659 -26.41 0.81 -12.16
CA LEU A 659 -27.23 -0.01 -13.06
C LEU A 659 -28.50 -0.52 -12.39
N PHE A 660 -28.42 -1.00 -11.15
CA PHE A 660 -29.60 -1.49 -10.43
C PHE A 660 -30.54 -0.37 -10.00
N ASP A 661 -30.03 0.83 -9.72
CA ASP A 661 -30.86 2.01 -9.46
C ASP A 661 -31.71 2.38 -10.70
N ASP A 662 -31.13 2.39 -11.91
CA ASP A 662 -31.90 2.57 -13.15
C ASP A 662 -32.91 1.42 -13.34
N ILE A 663 -32.48 0.16 -13.20
CA ILE A 663 -33.36 -1.00 -13.38
C ILE A 663 -34.57 -0.92 -12.45
N ASN A 664 -34.34 -0.73 -11.16
CA ASN A 664 -35.39 -0.67 -10.16
C ASN A 664 -36.30 0.54 -10.38
N THR A 665 -35.73 1.69 -10.74
CA THR A 665 -36.50 2.91 -11.04
C THR A 665 -37.42 2.74 -12.24
N GLN A 666 -37.00 2.05 -13.30
CA GLN A 666 -37.86 1.79 -14.46
C GLN A 666 -38.97 0.78 -14.11
N LEU A 667 -38.63 -0.33 -13.43
CA LEU A 667 -39.62 -1.35 -13.06
C LEU A 667 -40.66 -0.83 -12.05
N ALA A 668 -40.28 0.05 -11.12
CA ALA A 668 -41.18 0.61 -10.11
C ALA A 668 -42.32 1.47 -10.66
N LYS A 669 -42.25 1.86 -11.93
CA LYS A 669 -43.27 2.71 -12.57
C LYS A 669 -44.37 1.88 -13.25
N GLU A 670 -44.23 0.56 -13.27
CA GLU A 670 -45.23 -0.38 -13.77
C GLU A 670 -46.24 -0.83 -12.71
N LYS A 671 -47.31 -1.50 -13.16
CA LYS A 671 -48.41 -1.96 -12.29
C LYS A 671 -48.69 -3.46 -12.39
N ALA A 672 -47.94 -4.17 -13.22
CA ALA A 672 -48.13 -5.59 -13.44
C ALA A 672 -47.48 -6.38 -12.29
N LYS A 673 -48.22 -7.29 -11.67
CA LYS A 673 -47.70 -8.11 -10.55
C LYS A 673 -46.42 -8.86 -10.88
N ALA A 674 -46.26 -9.33 -12.12
CA ALA A 674 -45.03 -9.99 -12.54
C ALA A 674 -43.83 -9.03 -12.54
N ILE A 675 -44.05 -7.75 -12.84
CA ILE A 675 -43.03 -6.70 -12.77
C ILE A 675 -42.75 -6.30 -11.32
N ASP A 676 -43.77 -6.24 -10.46
CA ASP A 676 -43.58 -6.02 -9.01
C ASP A 676 -42.64 -7.09 -8.41
N GLU A 677 -42.77 -8.35 -8.84
CA GLU A 677 -41.86 -9.42 -8.39
C GLU A 677 -40.43 -9.26 -8.94
N LEU A 678 -40.27 -8.77 -10.17
CA LEU A 678 -38.94 -8.43 -10.71
C LEU A 678 -38.32 -7.27 -9.93
N LEU A 679 -39.09 -6.23 -9.61
CA LEU A 679 -38.64 -5.11 -8.78
C LEU A 679 -38.16 -5.59 -7.41
N LEU A 680 -38.94 -6.43 -6.72
CA LEU A 680 -38.55 -6.96 -5.40
C LEU A 680 -37.23 -7.75 -5.46
N ASN A 681 -37.01 -8.52 -6.53
CA ASN A 681 -35.76 -9.25 -6.72
C ASN A 681 -34.58 -8.30 -7.05
N GLY A 682 -34.83 -7.25 -7.83
CA GLY A 682 -33.84 -6.20 -8.13
C GLY A 682 -33.45 -5.39 -6.90
N GLU A 683 -34.40 -5.02 -6.05
CA GLU A 683 -34.15 -4.36 -4.75
C GLU A 683 -33.37 -5.25 -3.78
N ASP A 684 -33.69 -6.55 -3.73
CA ASP A 684 -32.93 -7.52 -2.92
C ASP A 684 -31.50 -7.73 -3.46
N ILE A 685 -31.28 -7.61 -4.78
CA ILE A 685 -29.92 -7.61 -5.37
C ILE A 685 -29.16 -6.35 -5.00
N ASP A 686 -29.78 -5.17 -5.15
CA ASP A 686 -29.17 -3.88 -4.84
C ASP A 686 -28.72 -3.81 -3.37
N LYS A 687 -29.57 -4.29 -2.46
CA LYS A 687 -29.21 -4.44 -1.03
C LYS A 687 -28.01 -5.35 -0.80
N ASN A 688 -27.95 -6.49 -1.51
CA ASN A 688 -26.84 -7.42 -1.40
C ASN A 688 -25.56 -6.86 -2.04
N ASN A 689 -25.66 -6.12 -3.14
CA ASN A 689 -24.54 -5.42 -3.77
C ASN A 689 -23.97 -4.36 -2.83
N THR A 690 -24.83 -3.57 -2.17
CA THR A 690 -24.43 -2.61 -1.14
C THR A 690 -23.67 -3.28 0.01
N LEU A 691 -24.18 -4.41 0.53
CA LEU A 691 -23.49 -5.15 1.60
C LEU A 691 -22.14 -5.71 1.12
N LEU A 692 -22.04 -6.21 -0.11
CA LEU A 692 -20.77 -6.68 -0.67
C LEU A 692 -19.78 -5.53 -0.85
N LYS A 693 -20.24 -4.38 -1.34
CA LYS A 693 -19.46 -3.15 -1.50
C LYS A 693 -18.86 -2.70 -0.17
N GLU A 694 -19.68 -2.60 0.88
CA GLU A 694 -19.23 -2.27 2.24
C GLU A 694 -18.17 -3.26 2.77
N GLN A 695 -18.25 -4.54 2.38
CA GLN A 695 -17.25 -5.53 2.78
C GLN A 695 -15.95 -5.41 1.99
N VAL A 696 -16.03 -5.21 0.68
CA VAL A 696 -14.85 -5.00 -0.17
C VAL A 696 -14.12 -3.71 0.24
N GLU A 697 -14.85 -2.69 0.68
CA GLU A 697 -14.28 -1.45 1.22
C GLU A 697 -13.41 -1.70 2.46
N LEU A 698 -13.75 -2.67 3.33
CA LEU A 698 -12.85 -3.10 4.42
C LEU A 698 -11.51 -3.64 3.91
N GLY A 699 -11.46 -4.14 2.69
CA GLY A 699 -10.24 -4.50 1.97
C GLY A 699 -9.45 -3.31 1.42
N THR A 700 -9.75 -2.07 1.83
CA THR A 700 -9.03 -0.85 1.45
C THR A 700 -8.45 -0.14 2.68
N LEU A 701 -7.90 1.08 2.51
CA LEU A 701 -7.39 1.89 3.63
C LEU A 701 -8.45 2.79 4.28
N TYR A 702 -9.63 2.92 3.67
CA TYR A 702 -10.65 3.91 4.05
C TYR A 702 -11.92 3.26 4.56
#